data_AF-A0A8S8YKL9-F1
#
_entry.id   AF-A0A8S8YKL9-F1
#
_cell.length_a   1.000
_cell.length_b   1.000
_cell.length_c   1.000
_cell.angle_alpha   90.00
_cell.angle_beta   90.00
_cell.angle_gamma   90.00
#
_symmetry.space_group_name_H-M   'P 1'
#
loop_
_entity.id
_entity.type
_entity.pdbx_description
1 polymer ?
#
loop_
_entity_poly.entity_id
_entity_poly.type
_entity_poly.pdbx_seq_one_letter_code
_entity_poly.pdbx_strand_id
1 'polypeptide(L)'
;MGATAWGNRVCMERRRAPPSSHPIGHWILFLAKLGHGADAFSLESLRALSLQTSIVPFEEIEEHPSHPEISPLADSELLTRLARNEHVLGGPGALSKWFETLSRQPTDERDGPIKESTQWWLMCLAASIRPLLRGHDRKLIDNLNDALGCHSGQRLPMPNSPKDGDEWLHNTLSLVDMPSQMARFPGRGLSPAAAVRALIEERATLREMQRRSGQPTHTLGSDWVDELCSIADQTKAMTGGSNFTSSVSVLTPEEALGCSADLVVLSNLSSSSWELRVPKVPFVGEDERHSLGILRPDAPIRDARHNLLHLLNCSQDVFVLDPSMDETSPPAAPIREWAIDFELSGIESETHEMTDRSPSPRASRQIDGLRIRQGKPPCNPPINPSAVSIPLDTAVQRDRERRQPTIASMDGYLPKENHSHILSIENLKFHGKPPEGIESPRTNGRWPVVGASVNGKITPSIDPRPLSPMATGSQVSDSRHGHSGEAPQEIQAWSPTRLQDWLRCPRRGWLSRELGAEREELQGEDIDNRTYGELLHNVHHDIIAKTLGFETSVEREHDGGLGHVSVQRSGLDQDEIMRIALESLDSRAPWLERTDAVSTQRLRSLTGMDREEWGSWLADPKPIPPRGRIGSIVTAELDIGDSAPLSIEWKIGNTSDHVQLRPTPEISVRGGIDPIRVRGWIDRVDFLPIELASETWIDDEGSDSVAPIRVTGSGWRPRRLIAIRDLKTSEESSLRNRHYTGLLEELQLAIYARAWEEAHPGDLVIAAGISVIGHKSEHFLELSSLFDSPCSGINIGTQTTITSGLHRFMDEDEKADSIISGLGWPNGSP
;
A
#
# COMPACT_ATOMS: atom_id res chain seq x y z
N MET A 1 32.97 3.88 41.78
CA MET A 1 33.59 5.20 41.58
C MET A 1 33.18 5.69 40.21
N GLY A 2 32.32 6.71 40.17
CA GLY A 2 31.68 7.19 38.95
C GLY A 2 32.64 8.01 38.11
N ALA A 3 32.83 7.61 36.86
CA ALA A 3 33.34 8.46 35.82
C ALA A 3 32.14 9.13 35.12
N THR A 4 31.75 10.30 35.61
CA THR A 4 30.83 11.19 34.93
C THR A 4 31.52 11.75 33.68
N ALA A 5 31.20 11.16 32.53
CA ALA A 5 31.55 11.72 31.23
C ALA A 5 30.73 13.01 31.00
N TRP A 6 31.30 14.15 31.35
CA TRP A 6 30.79 15.46 30.95
C TRP A 6 31.14 15.72 29.48
N GLY A 7 30.37 15.10 28.60
CA GLY A 7 30.36 15.44 27.18
C GLY A 7 29.48 16.66 26.91
N ASN A 8 29.89 17.85 27.38
CA ASN A 8 29.26 19.10 26.93
C ASN A 8 29.63 19.33 25.46
N ARG A 9 28.81 18.81 24.55
CA ARG A 9 28.94 19.06 23.11
C ARG A 9 28.36 20.43 22.79
N VAL A 10 29.22 21.43 22.67
CA VAL A 10 28.89 22.69 21.97
C VAL A 10 28.66 22.33 20.50
N CYS A 11 27.42 22.46 20.02
CA CYS A 11 27.07 22.23 18.62
C CYS A 11 27.29 23.52 17.84
N MET A 12 28.37 23.62 17.07
CA MET A 12 28.72 24.81 16.28
C MET A 12 28.04 24.87 14.89
N GLU A 13 27.14 23.94 14.54
CA GLU A 13 26.44 23.97 13.25
C GLU A 13 25.27 24.99 13.27
N ARG A 14 25.59 26.28 13.11
CA ARG A 14 24.62 27.29 12.67
C ARG A 14 24.42 27.15 11.16
N ARG A 15 23.32 26.51 10.76
CA ARG A 15 22.81 26.57 9.39
C ARG A 15 21.51 27.35 9.38
N ARG A 16 21.23 27.98 8.26
CA ARG A 16 19.92 28.58 7.99
C ARG A 16 19.05 27.49 7.37
N ALA A 17 17.92 27.20 7.98
CA ALA A 17 16.98 26.21 7.44
C ALA A 17 15.58 26.83 7.34
N PRO A 18 14.81 26.50 6.28
CA PRO A 18 13.44 26.95 6.18
C PRO A 18 12.57 26.25 7.25
N PRO A 19 11.47 26.88 7.71
CA PRO A 19 10.53 26.26 8.64
C PRO A 19 10.00 24.90 8.17
N SER A 20 9.86 24.70 6.85
CA SER A 20 9.45 23.44 6.21
C SER A 20 10.41 22.27 6.45
N SER A 21 11.65 22.53 6.88
CA SER A 21 12.62 21.49 7.26
C SER A 21 12.29 20.81 8.60
N HIS A 22 11.44 21.43 9.42
CA HIS A 22 10.96 20.86 10.67
C HIS A 22 9.56 20.24 10.48
N PRO A 23 9.24 19.08 11.09
CA PRO A 23 7.94 18.42 10.93
C PRO A 23 6.73 19.34 11.14
N ILE A 24 6.72 20.15 12.20
CA ILE A 24 5.62 21.12 12.45
C ILE A 24 5.44 22.08 11.27
N GLY A 25 6.52 22.71 10.79
CA GLY A 25 6.43 23.64 9.65
C GLY A 25 6.02 22.93 8.37
N HIS A 26 6.50 21.71 8.14
CA HIS A 26 6.07 20.88 7.02
C HIS A 26 4.56 20.62 7.05
N TRP A 27 4.02 20.14 8.17
CA TRP A 27 2.61 19.76 8.28
C TRP A 27 1.66 20.94 8.27
N ILE A 28 2.04 22.11 8.79
CA ILE A 28 1.24 23.34 8.66
C ILE A 28 1.11 23.73 7.18
N LEU A 29 2.21 23.72 6.44
CA LEU A 29 2.20 24.02 5.01
C LEU A 29 1.45 22.94 4.21
N PHE A 30 1.56 21.68 4.62
CA PHE A 30 0.82 20.57 4.03
C PHE A 30 -0.70 20.77 4.21
N LEU A 31 -1.13 21.08 5.43
CA LEU A 31 -2.53 21.35 5.76
C LEU A 31 -3.06 22.57 5.00
N ALA A 32 -2.26 23.65 4.90
CA ALA A 32 -2.63 24.84 4.13
C ALA A 32 -2.88 24.53 2.64
N LYS A 33 -2.12 23.60 2.07
CA LYS A 33 -2.20 23.20 0.67
C LYS A 33 -3.28 22.15 0.38
N LEU A 34 -3.92 21.57 1.40
CA LEU A 34 -4.82 20.42 1.23
C LEU A 34 -5.92 20.63 0.18
N GLY A 35 -6.46 21.84 0.06
CA GLY A 35 -7.50 22.19 -0.91
C GLY A 35 -7.00 22.66 -2.29
N HIS A 36 -5.70 22.51 -2.59
CA HIS A 36 -5.07 23.13 -3.76
C HIS A 36 -4.24 22.13 -4.59
N GLY A 37 -4.20 22.35 -5.91
CA GLY A 37 -3.42 21.54 -6.84
C GLY A 37 -4.19 20.36 -7.43
N ALA A 38 -3.46 19.49 -8.13
CA ALA A 38 -3.99 18.26 -8.71
C ALA A 38 -4.28 17.20 -7.63
N ASP A 39 -3.57 17.26 -6.50
CA ASP A 39 -3.68 16.29 -5.40
C ASP A 39 -4.60 16.79 -4.26
N ALA A 40 -5.42 17.81 -4.51
CA ALA A 40 -6.31 18.38 -3.50
C ALA A 40 -7.22 17.30 -2.92
N PHE A 41 -7.22 17.11 -1.59
CA PHE A 41 -7.95 16.03 -0.90
C PHE A 41 -7.73 14.62 -1.50
N SER A 42 -6.54 14.34 -2.04
CA SER A 42 -6.19 12.99 -2.50
C SER A 42 -6.18 11.99 -1.33
N LEU A 43 -6.31 10.70 -1.64
CA LEU A 43 -6.22 9.62 -0.65
C LEU A 43 -4.90 9.70 0.13
N GLU A 44 -3.79 9.92 -0.58
CA GLU A 44 -2.45 10.04 0.00
C GLU A 44 -2.41 11.20 0.99
N SER A 45 -2.99 12.34 0.64
CA SER A 45 -3.01 13.52 1.50
C SER A 45 -3.84 13.32 2.77
N LEU A 46 -5.01 12.69 2.65
CA LEU A 46 -5.87 12.42 3.80
C LEU A 46 -5.27 11.35 4.73
N ARG A 47 -4.67 10.28 4.19
CA ARG A 47 -3.97 9.26 4.99
C ARG A 47 -2.73 9.84 5.67
N ALA A 48 -1.96 10.66 4.97
CA ALA A 48 -0.79 11.32 5.54
C ALA A 48 -1.19 12.20 6.74
N LEU A 49 -2.29 12.95 6.62
CA LEU A 49 -2.83 13.78 7.69
C LEU A 49 -3.46 12.99 8.85
N SER A 50 -4.06 11.83 8.59
CA SER A 50 -4.63 10.99 9.65
C SER A 50 -3.58 10.28 10.49
N LEU A 51 -2.40 9.99 9.90
CA LEU A 51 -1.31 9.27 10.57
C LEU A 51 -0.28 10.17 11.27
N GLN A 52 -0.15 11.43 10.84
CA GLN A 52 0.81 12.35 11.44
C GLN A 52 0.39 12.80 12.84
N THR A 53 1.37 13.09 13.70
CA THR A 53 1.16 13.54 15.10
C THR A 53 1.89 14.84 15.43
N SER A 54 2.37 15.55 14.41
CA SER A 54 3.13 16.79 14.59
C SER A 54 2.24 18.01 14.84
N ILE A 55 1.03 18.01 14.25
CA ILE A 55 0.04 19.08 14.41
C ILE A 55 -1.34 18.47 14.71
N VAL A 56 -2.19 19.26 15.34
CA VAL A 56 -3.63 18.96 15.48
C VAL A 56 -4.36 19.89 14.50
N PRO A 57 -5.13 19.36 13.54
CA PRO A 57 -5.72 20.17 12.48
C PRO A 57 -6.90 21.04 12.93
N PHE A 58 -7.57 20.67 14.02
CA PHE A 58 -8.74 21.37 14.56
C PHE A 58 -8.86 21.22 16.08
N GLU A 59 -9.63 22.10 16.71
CA GLU A 59 -9.86 22.10 18.17
C GLU A 59 -10.64 20.87 18.62
N GLU A 60 -10.54 20.54 19.92
CA GLU A 60 -11.33 19.45 20.52
C GLU A 60 -12.82 19.77 20.43
N ILE A 61 -13.60 18.80 19.92
CA ILE A 61 -15.03 18.95 19.64
C ILE A 61 -15.84 18.30 20.78
N GLU A 62 -17.07 18.78 20.99
CA GLU A 62 -18.03 18.14 21.90
C GLU A 62 -18.23 16.65 21.57
N GLU A 63 -18.51 15.84 22.60
CA GLU A 63 -18.78 14.42 22.46
C GLU A 63 -19.97 14.16 21.53
N HIS A 64 -19.97 12.98 20.88
CA HIS A 64 -21.03 12.60 19.98
C HIS A 64 -22.40 12.59 20.70
N PRO A 65 -23.48 13.15 20.10
CA PRO A 65 -24.76 13.34 20.79
C PRO A 65 -25.43 12.07 21.34
N SER A 66 -25.13 10.91 20.75
CA SER A 66 -25.78 9.64 21.13
C SER A 66 -24.82 8.45 21.36
N HIS A 67 -23.55 8.56 20.99
CA HIS A 67 -22.60 7.42 20.92
C HIS A 67 -21.19 7.86 21.31
N PRO A 68 -20.81 7.83 22.60
CA PRO A 68 -19.52 8.33 23.07
C PRO A 68 -18.29 7.62 22.46
N GLU A 69 -18.49 6.44 21.88
CA GLU A 69 -17.47 5.68 21.16
C GLU A 69 -17.10 6.27 19.78
N ILE A 70 -17.99 7.08 19.18
CA ILE A 70 -17.76 7.75 17.89
C ILE A 70 -17.02 9.06 18.17
N SER A 71 -15.91 9.29 17.48
CA SER A 71 -15.08 10.49 17.63
C SER A 71 -14.55 10.94 16.27
N PRO A 72 -14.17 12.22 16.09
CA PRO A 72 -13.68 12.71 14.80
C PRO A 72 -12.26 12.21 14.52
N LEU A 73 -12.13 10.93 14.20
CA LEU A 73 -10.90 10.23 13.83
C LEU A 73 -11.09 9.51 12.49
N ALA A 74 -10.14 9.73 11.58
CA ALA A 74 -10.13 9.02 10.31
C ALA A 74 -9.45 7.67 10.40
N ASP A 75 -10.12 6.65 9.85
CA ASP A 75 -9.53 5.35 9.64
C ASP A 75 -8.88 5.26 8.24
N SER A 76 -7.58 4.95 8.22
CA SER A 76 -6.79 4.95 6.98
C SER A 76 -7.16 3.79 6.04
N GLU A 77 -7.63 2.67 6.56
CA GLU A 77 -8.01 1.50 5.79
C GLU A 77 -9.39 1.72 5.14
N LEU A 78 -10.34 2.31 5.87
CA LEU A 78 -11.62 2.76 5.36
C LEU A 78 -11.44 3.77 4.23
N LEU A 79 -10.61 4.82 4.43
CA LEU A 79 -10.32 5.78 3.36
C LEU A 79 -9.78 5.09 2.11
N THR A 80 -8.85 4.15 2.28
CA THR A 80 -8.28 3.38 1.17
C THR A 80 -9.35 2.57 0.44
N ARG A 81 -10.17 1.82 1.17
CA ARG A 81 -11.28 1.03 0.63
C ARG A 81 -12.30 1.90 -0.10
N LEU A 82 -12.71 3.03 0.48
CA LEU A 82 -13.69 3.93 -0.12
C LEU A 82 -13.14 4.64 -1.36
N ALA A 83 -11.91 5.14 -1.32
CA ALA A 83 -11.25 5.71 -2.49
C ALA A 83 -11.20 4.69 -3.64
N ARG A 84 -10.84 3.44 -3.33
CA ARG A 84 -10.75 2.35 -4.31
C ARG A 84 -12.12 1.93 -4.87
N ASN A 85 -13.11 1.77 -4.02
CA ASN A 85 -14.43 1.25 -4.41
C ASN A 85 -15.29 2.31 -5.13
N GLU A 86 -15.22 3.57 -4.68
CA GLU A 86 -16.01 4.69 -5.22
C GLU A 86 -15.21 5.57 -6.19
N HIS A 87 -13.97 5.16 -6.46
CA HIS A 87 -13.03 5.81 -7.36
C HIS A 87 -12.82 7.30 -7.03
N VAL A 88 -12.61 7.63 -5.75
CA VAL A 88 -12.43 9.03 -5.27
C VAL A 88 -11.01 9.50 -5.49
N LEU A 89 -10.73 10.14 -6.63
CA LEU A 89 -9.43 10.73 -6.96
C LEU A 89 -9.20 12.09 -6.27
N GLY A 90 -7.93 12.48 -6.15
CA GLY A 90 -7.54 13.84 -5.76
C GLY A 90 -7.84 14.88 -6.85
N GLY A 91 -7.96 16.14 -6.43
CA GLY A 91 -8.08 17.29 -7.32
C GLY A 91 -9.35 18.12 -7.10
N PRO A 92 -9.66 19.05 -8.01
CA PRO A 92 -10.85 19.90 -7.91
C PRO A 92 -12.14 19.06 -7.81
N GLY A 93 -12.94 19.29 -6.76
CA GLY A 93 -14.19 18.56 -6.51
C GLY A 93 -14.05 17.28 -5.69
N ALA A 94 -12.82 16.84 -5.37
CA ALA A 94 -12.57 15.65 -4.54
C ALA A 94 -13.24 15.75 -3.16
N LEU A 95 -13.23 16.93 -2.54
CA LEU A 95 -13.89 17.16 -1.25
C LEU A 95 -15.40 16.84 -1.30
N SER A 96 -16.10 17.34 -2.33
CA SER A 96 -17.52 17.06 -2.52
C SER A 96 -17.78 15.56 -2.66
N LYS A 97 -16.91 14.88 -3.40
CA LYS A 97 -17.01 13.44 -3.67
C LYS A 97 -16.78 12.62 -2.41
N TRP A 98 -15.78 12.98 -1.61
CA TRP A 98 -15.57 12.37 -0.29
C TRP A 98 -16.78 12.51 0.61
N PHE A 99 -17.38 13.70 0.70
CA PHE A 99 -18.59 13.89 1.51
C PHE A 99 -19.76 13.09 0.99
N GLU A 100 -19.98 13.03 -0.32
CA GLU A 100 -21.03 12.20 -0.91
C GLU A 100 -20.84 10.72 -0.54
N THR A 101 -19.64 10.17 -0.72
CA THR A 101 -19.31 8.78 -0.41
C THR A 101 -19.43 8.45 1.08
N LEU A 102 -18.93 9.34 1.95
CA LEU A 102 -18.94 9.13 3.40
C LEU A 102 -20.34 9.31 4.00
N SER A 103 -21.21 10.12 3.39
CA SER A 103 -22.56 10.37 3.91
C SER A 103 -23.56 9.25 3.58
N ARG A 104 -23.26 8.36 2.62
CA ARG A 104 -24.10 7.19 2.34
C ARG A 104 -24.10 6.23 3.52
N GLN A 105 -25.22 5.54 3.75
CA GLN A 105 -25.30 4.52 4.80
C GLN A 105 -24.20 3.45 4.64
N PRO A 106 -23.67 2.91 5.75
CA PRO A 106 -22.70 1.82 5.70
C PRO A 106 -23.34 0.56 5.13
N THR A 107 -22.60 -0.18 4.29
CA THR A 107 -23.06 -1.45 3.71
C THR A 107 -23.06 -2.59 4.74
N ASP A 108 -22.12 -2.55 5.69
CA ASP A 108 -22.06 -3.43 6.87
C ASP A 108 -22.27 -2.59 8.13
N GLU A 109 -23.24 -2.97 8.96
CA GLU A 109 -23.54 -2.26 10.21
C GLU A 109 -22.33 -2.18 11.15
N ARG A 110 -21.41 -3.16 11.09
CA ARG A 110 -20.19 -3.18 11.93
C ARG A 110 -19.22 -2.04 11.59
N ASP A 111 -19.21 -1.60 10.34
CA ASP A 111 -18.37 -0.51 9.87
C ASP A 111 -18.98 0.87 10.17
N GLY A 112 -20.25 0.93 10.59
CA GLY A 112 -21.01 2.16 10.80
C GLY A 112 -20.29 3.19 11.70
N PRO A 113 -19.86 2.81 12.92
CA PRO A 113 -19.16 3.73 13.82
C PRO A 113 -17.85 4.27 13.25
N ILE A 114 -17.07 3.44 12.55
CA ILE A 114 -15.78 3.82 11.94
C ILE A 114 -16.01 4.77 10.76
N LYS A 115 -17.04 4.49 9.95
CA LYS A 115 -17.43 5.32 8.81
C LYS A 115 -17.90 6.71 9.26
N GLU A 116 -18.75 6.75 10.28
CA GLU A 116 -19.23 8.02 10.84
C GLU A 116 -18.10 8.82 11.50
N SER A 117 -17.19 8.16 12.23
CA SER A 117 -15.99 8.79 12.79
C SER A 117 -15.12 9.46 11.70
N THR A 118 -14.94 8.77 10.57
CA THR A 118 -14.15 9.28 9.44
C THR A 118 -14.88 10.38 8.68
N GLN A 119 -16.20 10.27 8.49
CA GLN A 119 -17.05 11.34 7.96
C GLN A 119 -16.90 12.61 8.81
N TRP A 120 -17.02 12.45 10.13
CA TRP A 120 -16.94 13.54 11.09
C TRP A 120 -15.54 14.19 11.09
N TRP A 121 -14.47 13.40 11.09
CA TRP A 121 -13.11 13.90 10.98
C TRP A 121 -12.90 14.76 9.73
N LEU A 122 -13.36 14.30 8.55
CA LEU A 122 -13.18 15.05 7.31
C LEU A 122 -13.99 16.35 7.33
N MET A 123 -15.18 16.34 7.93
CA MET A 123 -15.99 17.54 8.11
C MET A 123 -15.26 18.55 9.00
N CYS A 124 -14.77 18.14 10.18
CA CYS A 124 -14.00 19.00 11.08
C CYS A 124 -12.73 19.55 10.41
N LEU A 125 -12.02 18.69 9.67
CA LEU A 125 -10.84 19.07 8.89
C LEU A 125 -11.20 20.16 7.87
N ALA A 126 -12.22 19.95 7.05
CA ALA A 126 -12.65 20.91 6.03
C ALA A 126 -13.10 22.24 6.65
N ALA A 127 -13.85 22.21 7.75
CA ALA A 127 -14.28 23.42 8.45
C ALA A 127 -13.12 24.21 9.04
N SER A 128 -12.09 23.54 9.56
CA SER A 128 -10.90 24.20 10.10
C SER A 128 -10.15 25.00 9.02
N ILE A 129 -9.98 24.44 7.82
CA ILE A 129 -9.28 25.08 6.71
C ILE A 129 -10.21 25.88 5.78
N ARG A 130 -11.48 26.05 6.14
CA ARG A 130 -12.49 26.78 5.35
C ARG A 130 -11.97 28.07 4.71
N PRO A 131 -11.29 29.00 5.39
CA PRO A 131 -10.82 30.24 4.75
C PRO A 131 -9.81 30.02 3.63
N LEU A 132 -9.09 28.90 3.64
CA LEU A 132 -8.06 28.57 2.65
C LEU A 132 -8.65 27.98 1.36
N LEU A 133 -9.82 27.34 1.46
CA LEU A 133 -10.44 26.62 0.36
C LEU A 133 -10.92 27.53 -0.78
N ARG A 134 -11.07 26.93 -1.97
CA ARG A 134 -11.66 27.58 -3.14
C ARG A 134 -13.12 27.94 -2.90
N GLY A 135 -13.63 28.92 -3.65
CA GLY A 135 -14.99 29.45 -3.44
C GLY A 135 -16.10 28.40 -3.54
N HIS A 136 -15.94 27.37 -4.37
CA HIS A 136 -16.88 26.25 -4.47
C HIS A 136 -16.91 25.41 -3.18
N ASP A 137 -15.73 24.97 -2.73
CA ASP A 137 -15.59 24.11 -1.55
C ASP A 137 -15.96 24.83 -0.25
N ARG A 138 -15.76 26.16 -0.18
CA ARG A 138 -16.25 26.99 0.93
C ARG A 138 -17.77 26.97 1.05
N LYS A 139 -18.49 27.11 -0.07
CA LYS A 139 -19.95 27.03 -0.08
C LYS A 139 -20.45 25.64 0.31
N LEU A 140 -19.69 24.61 -0.04
CA LEU A 140 -20.03 23.25 0.32
C LEU A 140 -20.04 23.08 1.85
N ILE A 141 -19.06 23.66 2.56
CA ILE A 141 -19.02 23.63 4.03
C ILE A 141 -20.19 24.38 4.66
N ASP A 142 -20.62 25.50 4.07
CA ASP A 142 -21.75 26.27 4.60
C ASP A 142 -23.05 25.43 4.63
N ASN A 143 -23.19 24.47 3.71
CA ASN A 143 -24.30 23.53 3.66
C ASN A 143 -24.15 22.33 4.62
N LEU A 144 -22.96 22.11 5.20
CA LEU A 144 -22.69 20.98 6.10
C LEU A 144 -23.10 21.23 7.55
N ASN A 145 -23.54 22.45 7.90
CA ASN A 145 -23.94 22.77 9.27
C ASN A 145 -25.06 21.86 9.80
N ASP A 146 -25.90 21.31 8.91
CA ASP A 146 -27.00 20.39 9.25
C ASP A 146 -26.72 18.94 8.78
N ALA A 147 -25.47 18.60 8.46
CA ALA A 147 -25.13 17.25 8.02
C ALA A 147 -25.32 16.22 9.14
N LEU A 148 -25.89 15.08 8.75
CA LEU A 148 -26.20 13.96 9.64
C LEU A 148 -25.10 12.89 9.54
N GLY A 149 -24.82 12.23 10.66
CA GLY A 149 -23.97 11.05 10.72
C GLY A 149 -24.56 9.91 9.88
N CYS A 150 -23.73 9.26 9.07
CA CYS A 150 -24.16 8.22 8.14
C CYS A 150 -24.71 6.95 8.81
N HIS A 151 -24.44 6.75 10.09
CA HIS A 151 -24.84 5.59 10.89
C HIS A 151 -25.88 5.96 11.96
N SER A 152 -25.60 6.97 12.79
CA SER A 152 -26.49 7.38 13.89
C SER A 152 -27.66 8.26 13.44
N GLY A 153 -27.53 8.90 12.27
CA GLY A 153 -28.48 9.90 11.79
C GLY A 153 -28.55 11.17 12.64
N GLN A 154 -27.64 11.36 13.59
CA GLN A 154 -27.57 12.54 14.45
C GLN A 154 -26.80 13.67 13.78
N ARG A 155 -27.07 14.91 14.19
CA ARG A 155 -26.30 16.06 13.74
C ARG A 155 -24.91 16.03 14.36
N LEU A 156 -23.86 16.05 13.52
CA LEU A 156 -22.48 16.01 13.97
C LEU A 156 -22.01 17.41 14.45
N PRO A 157 -21.47 17.54 15.67
CA PRO A 157 -20.91 18.81 16.15
C PRO A 157 -19.71 19.27 15.30
N MET A 158 -19.59 20.57 15.04
CA MET A 158 -18.57 21.11 14.13
C MET A 158 -17.75 22.23 14.79
N PRO A 159 -16.44 22.34 14.49
CA PRO A 159 -15.64 23.45 14.98
C PRO A 159 -16.08 24.77 14.34
N ASN A 160 -15.87 25.86 15.07
CA ASN A 160 -16.05 27.20 14.53
C ASN A 160 -15.06 27.44 13.39
N SER A 161 -15.57 27.74 12.20
CA SER A 161 -14.71 28.06 11.05
C SER A 161 -13.99 29.41 11.27
N PRO A 162 -12.67 29.49 11.05
CA PRO A 162 -11.96 30.76 11.09
C PRO A 162 -12.47 31.72 10.01
N LYS A 163 -12.43 33.02 10.29
CA LYS A 163 -12.93 34.08 9.39
C LYS A 163 -12.01 34.28 8.20
N ASP A 164 -10.70 34.18 8.42
CA ASP A 164 -9.66 34.34 7.40
C ASP A 164 -8.46 33.43 7.68
N GLY A 165 -7.51 33.41 6.74
CA GLY A 165 -6.33 32.55 6.86
C GLY A 165 -5.38 32.94 7.99
N ASP A 166 -5.35 34.22 8.41
CA ASP A 166 -4.46 34.65 9.50
C ASP A 166 -5.00 34.17 10.86
N GLU A 167 -6.33 34.21 11.06
CA GLU A 167 -7.01 33.57 12.20
C GLU A 167 -6.80 32.05 12.18
N TRP A 168 -6.90 31.39 11.02
CA TRP A 168 -6.60 29.97 10.89
C TRP A 168 -5.17 29.62 11.33
N LEU A 169 -4.17 30.37 10.86
CA LEU A 169 -2.77 30.11 11.21
C LEU A 169 -2.54 30.28 12.71
N HIS A 170 -3.15 31.31 13.31
CA HIS A 170 -3.07 31.53 14.76
C HIS A 170 -3.69 30.36 15.55
N ASN A 171 -4.91 29.95 15.20
CA ASN A 171 -5.61 28.85 15.87
C ASN A 171 -4.88 27.51 15.71
N THR A 172 -4.36 27.23 14.51
CA THR A 172 -3.59 25.99 14.26
C THR A 172 -2.29 25.94 15.09
N LEU A 173 -1.63 27.09 15.24
CA LEU A 173 -0.40 27.20 16.03
C LEU A 173 -0.64 27.15 17.54
N SER A 174 -1.78 27.64 18.02
CA SER A 174 -2.12 27.59 19.45
C SER A 174 -2.40 26.18 19.95
N LEU A 175 -2.84 25.28 19.05
CA LEU A 175 -3.06 23.85 19.33
C LEU A 175 -1.76 23.04 19.50
N VAL A 176 -0.60 23.61 19.15
CA VAL A 176 0.68 22.90 19.28
C VAL A 176 1.14 22.92 20.74
N ASP A 177 1.26 21.75 21.37
CA ASP A 177 1.88 21.58 22.69
C ASP A 177 3.41 21.81 22.63
N MET A 178 3.78 23.10 22.58
CA MET A 178 5.18 23.55 22.50
C MET A 178 6.05 23.01 23.66
N PRO A 179 5.59 22.98 24.93
CA PRO A 179 6.34 22.36 26.02
C PRO A 179 6.74 20.91 25.74
N SER A 180 5.80 20.04 25.34
CA SER A 180 6.10 18.64 25.05
C SER A 180 7.01 18.48 23.82
N GLN A 181 6.79 19.27 22.78
CA GLN A 181 7.64 19.26 21.58
C GLN A 181 9.08 19.72 21.91
N MET A 182 9.24 20.71 22.79
CA MET A 182 10.56 21.17 23.23
C MET A 182 11.26 20.17 24.16
N ALA A 183 10.53 19.45 25.00
CA ALA A 183 11.11 18.38 25.83
C ALA A 183 11.72 17.24 24.99
N ARG A 184 11.14 16.97 23.81
CA ARG A 184 11.62 15.94 22.86
C ARG A 184 12.74 16.41 21.94
N PHE A 185 13.05 17.71 21.92
CA PHE A 185 14.03 18.27 21.00
C PHE A 185 15.47 17.88 21.42
N PRO A 186 16.24 17.17 20.57
CA PRO A 186 17.57 16.65 20.92
C PRO A 186 18.68 17.72 20.94
N GLY A 187 18.33 19.01 20.85
CA GLY A 187 19.29 20.12 20.79
C GLY A 187 20.02 20.25 19.45
N ARG A 188 19.60 19.53 18.41
CA ARG A 188 20.22 19.52 17.08
C ARG A 188 19.21 19.90 16.00
N GLY A 189 19.62 20.74 15.06
CA GLY A 189 18.78 21.19 13.94
C GLY A 189 17.89 22.39 14.31
N LEU A 190 16.83 22.58 13.54
CA LEU A 190 15.84 23.64 13.78
C LEU A 190 14.94 23.22 14.95
N SER A 191 14.81 24.07 15.97
CA SER A 191 13.92 23.78 17.10
C SER A 191 12.46 24.02 16.71
N PRO A 192 11.49 23.26 17.27
CA PRO A 192 10.07 23.54 17.14
C PRO A 192 9.70 25.02 17.30
N ALA A 193 10.19 25.68 18.36
CA ALA A 193 9.93 27.08 18.64
C ALA A 193 10.52 28.01 17.59
N ALA A 194 11.73 27.73 17.09
CA ALA A 194 12.33 28.54 16.04
C ALA A 194 11.58 28.40 14.71
N ALA A 195 11.09 27.20 14.38
CA ALA A 195 10.28 26.98 13.17
C ALA A 195 8.97 27.77 13.21
N VAL A 196 8.22 27.67 14.31
CA VAL A 196 6.95 28.39 14.49
C VAL A 196 7.16 29.89 14.54
N ARG A 197 8.12 30.36 15.34
CA ARG A 197 8.40 31.80 15.49
C ARG A 197 8.79 32.44 14.17
N ALA A 198 9.61 31.76 13.36
CA ALA A 198 10.02 32.30 12.07
C ALA A 198 8.82 32.50 11.11
N LEU A 199 7.84 31.60 11.12
CA LEU A 199 6.61 31.78 10.34
C LEU A 199 5.78 32.96 10.86
N ILE A 200 5.63 33.10 12.19
CA ILE A 200 4.84 34.18 12.80
C ILE A 200 5.49 35.55 12.56
N GLU A 201 6.80 35.68 12.79
CA GLU A 201 7.53 36.95 12.70
C GLU A 201 7.56 37.49 11.27
N GLU A 202 7.85 36.63 10.28
CA GLU A 202 7.86 37.03 8.88
C GLU A 202 6.46 37.37 8.38
N ARG A 203 5.43 36.64 8.85
CA ARG A 203 4.03 36.95 8.53
C ARG A 203 3.60 38.29 9.11
N ALA A 204 3.92 38.56 10.38
CA ALA A 204 3.63 39.84 11.03
C ALA A 204 4.34 41.00 10.34
N THR A 205 5.59 40.79 9.94
CA THR A 205 6.40 41.76 9.19
C THR A 205 5.77 42.07 7.83
N LEU A 206 5.36 41.05 7.08
CA LEU A 206 4.67 41.24 5.79
C LEU A 206 3.38 42.04 5.97
N ARG A 207 2.56 41.71 6.97
CA ARG A 207 1.31 42.44 7.24
C ARG A 207 1.55 43.90 7.58
N GLU A 208 2.58 44.19 8.37
CA GLU A 208 2.95 45.57 8.68
C GLU A 208 3.46 46.32 7.44
N MET A 209 4.24 45.66 6.58
CA MET A 209 4.69 46.23 5.31
C MET A 209 3.52 46.54 4.37
N GLN A 210 2.59 45.61 4.20
CA GLN A 210 1.38 45.79 3.37
C GLN A 210 0.52 46.93 3.91
N ARG A 211 0.31 46.98 5.24
CA ARG A 211 -0.44 48.05 5.91
C ARG A 211 0.20 49.43 5.71
N ARG A 212 1.53 49.54 5.85
CA ARG A 212 2.27 50.81 5.68
C ARG A 212 2.32 51.28 4.23
N SER A 213 2.39 50.34 3.29
CA SER A 213 2.47 50.62 1.85
C SER A 213 1.10 50.80 1.19
N GLY A 214 0.00 50.53 1.90
CA GLY A 214 -1.35 50.58 1.35
C GLY A 214 -1.64 49.47 0.33
N GLN A 215 -0.87 48.37 0.36
CA GLN A 215 -1.08 47.23 -0.52
C GLN A 215 -2.25 46.37 -0.04
N PRO A 216 -3.04 45.78 -0.95
CA PRO A 216 -4.11 44.87 -0.58
C PRO A 216 -3.54 43.60 0.06
N THR A 217 -4.20 43.13 1.12
CA THR A 217 -3.84 41.89 1.81
C THR A 217 -4.73 40.75 1.34
N HIS A 218 -4.14 39.63 0.94
CA HIS A 218 -4.90 38.40 0.70
C HIS A 218 -5.33 37.80 2.03
N THR A 219 -6.63 37.56 2.22
CA THR A 219 -7.21 37.01 3.46
C THR A 219 -7.79 35.60 3.30
N LEU A 220 -8.08 35.18 2.06
CA LEU A 220 -8.80 33.95 1.77
C LEU A 220 -8.22 33.25 0.52
N GLY A 221 -8.46 31.94 0.41
CA GLY A 221 -8.24 31.18 -0.80
C GLY A 221 -6.77 30.90 -1.13
N SER A 222 -6.53 30.59 -2.41
CA SER A 222 -5.20 30.22 -2.94
C SER A 222 -4.16 31.32 -2.75
N ASP A 223 -4.54 32.58 -2.95
CA ASP A 223 -3.57 33.69 -2.88
C ASP A 223 -2.95 33.81 -1.49
N TRP A 224 -3.74 33.56 -0.43
CA TRP A 224 -3.26 33.53 0.94
C TRP A 224 -2.30 32.36 1.15
N VAL A 225 -2.63 31.17 0.62
CA VAL A 225 -1.82 29.96 0.75
C VAL A 225 -0.49 30.10 0.01
N ASP A 226 -0.51 30.64 -1.21
CA ASP A 226 0.68 30.90 -2.02
C ASP A 226 1.60 31.92 -1.33
N GLU A 227 1.02 32.97 -0.73
CA GLU A 227 1.75 33.96 0.07
C GLU A 227 2.44 33.29 1.28
N LEU A 228 1.73 32.47 2.06
CA LEU A 228 2.30 31.75 3.21
C LEU A 228 3.44 30.81 2.77
N CYS A 229 3.24 30.06 1.69
CA CYS A 229 4.23 29.09 1.20
C CYS A 229 5.48 29.81 0.70
N SER A 230 5.31 30.90 -0.05
CA SER A 230 6.43 31.73 -0.52
C SER A 230 7.24 32.32 0.64
N ILE A 231 6.57 32.80 1.70
CA ILE A 231 7.23 33.26 2.92
C ILE A 231 8.01 32.11 3.54
N ALA A 232 7.39 30.96 3.76
CA ALA A 232 8.03 29.84 4.43
C ALA A 232 9.26 29.33 3.68
N ASP A 233 9.22 29.33 2.35
CA ASP A 233 10.37 28.90 1.52
C ASP A 233 11.53 29.91 1.54
N GLN A 234 11.23 31.20 1.65
CA GLN A 234 12.24 32.27 1.72
C GLN A 234 12.77 32.50 3.15
N THR A 235 11.97 32.17 4.15
CA THR A 235 12.28 32.32 5.56
C THR A 235 13.43 31.41 5.96
N LYS A 236 14.37 31.95 6.74
CA LYS A 236 15.57 31.23 7.18
C LYS A 236 15.72 31.34 8.68
N ALA A 237 15.26 30.31 9.39
CA ALA A 237 15.41 30.22 10.83
C ALA A 237 16.80 29.69 11.21
N MET A 238 17.35 30.22 12.31
CA MET A 238 18.63 29.77 12.87
C MET A 238 18.50 28.36 13.46
N THR A 239 19.36 27.42 13.05
CA THR A 239 19.49 26.12 13.70
C THR A 239 20.47 26.19 14.88
N GLY A 240 20.15 25.52 16.00
CA GLY A 240 21.03 25.42 17.18
C GLY A 240 20.32 25.69 18.51
N GLY A 241 20.81 25.07 19.59
CA GLY A 241 20.39 25.35 20.98
C GLY A 241 20.94 26.68 21.52
N SER A 242 20.59 27.04 22.75
CA SER A 242 21.04 28.29 23.39
C SER A 242 22.56 28.43 23.34
N ASN A 243 23.06 29.61 22.95
CA ASN A 243 24.48 29.99 22.84
C ASN A 243 25.26 29.97 24.17
N PHE A 244 24.66 29.44 25.23
CA PHE A 244 25.15 29.50 26.59
C PHE A 244 25.29 28.08 27.12
N THR A 245 26.53 27.65 27.25
CA THR A 245 26.91 26.80 28.38
C THR A 245 27.57 27.73 29.40
N SER A 246 27.51 27.41 30.69
CA SER A 246 27.96 28.32 31.77
C SER A 246 29.43 28.78 31.70
N SER A 247 30.21 28.30 30.73
CA SER A 247 31.65 28.54 30.59
C SER A 247 32.14 28.92 29.18
N VAL A 248 31.28 28.88 28.15
CA VAL A 248 31.67 29.28 26.77
C VAL A 248 30.51 29.97 26.08
N SER A 249 30.78 31.16 25.53
CA SER A 249 29.84 31.97 24.75
C SER A 249 30.34 32.19 23.34
N VAL A 250 29.48 31.97 22.34
CA VAL A 250 29.77 32.23 20.92
C VAL A 250 28.91 33.40 20.47
N LEU A 251 29.54 34.54 20.22
CA LEU A 251 28.90 35.83 19.95
C LEU A 251 29.38 36.41 18.61
N THR A 252 28.54 37.20 17.95
CA THR A 252 29.01 38.09 16.88
C THR A 252 29.81 39.25 17.47
N PRO A 253 30.63 39.97 16.68
CA PRO A 253 31.38 41.13 17.18
C PRO A 253 30.49 42.22 17.79
N GLU A 254 29.28 42.40 17.26
CA GLU A 254 28.30 43.35 17.79
C GLU A 254 27.68 42.87 19.11
N GLU A 255 27.32 41.58 19.20
CA GLU A 255 26.80 40.96 20.44
C GLU A 255 27.83 40.96 21.58
N ALA A 256 29.13 40.94 21.24
CA ALA A 256 30.22 40.93 22.21
C ALA A 256 30.52 42.31 22.83
N LEU A 257 29.94 43.39 22.30
CA LEU A 257 30.12 44.73 22.85
C LEU A 257 29.69 44.79 24.32
N GLY A 258 30.57 45.32 25.18
CA GLY A 258 30.34 45.41 26.62
C GLY A 258 30.53 44.10 27.40
N CYS A 259 30.84 42.99 26.74
CA CYS A 259 31.25 41.74 27.41
C CYS A 259 32.72 41.82 27.87
N SER A 260 33.06 40.98 28.86
CA SER A 260 34.45 40.70 29.28
C SER A 260 34.65 39.18 29.34
N ALA A 261 35.86 38.69 29.08
CA ALA A 261 36.15 37.26 29.06
C ALA A 261 37.56 36.94 29.56
N ASP A 262 37.72 35.76 30.17
CA ASP A 262 39.04 35.27 30.57
C ASP A 262 39.93 34.96 29.34
N LEU A 263 39.32 34.54 28.22
CA LEU A 263 40.01 34.26 26.95
C LEU A 263 39.07 34.56 25.78
N VAL A 264 39.59 35.21 24.73
CA VAL A 264 38.85 35.49 23.48
C VAL A 264 39.50 34.77 22.31
N VAL A 265 38.69 34.09 21.50
CA VAL A 265 39.14 33.50 20.22
C VAL A 265 38.39 34.18 19.08
N LEU A 266 39.11 34.89 18.22
CA LEU A 266 38.60 35.50 17.01
C LEU A 266 38.77 34.54 15.83
N SER A 267 37.66 34.17 15.21
CA SER A 267 37.61 33.24 14.07
C SER A 267 36.78 33.83 12.93
N ASN A 268 36.90 33.23 11.73
CA ASN A 268 36.17 33.67 10.53
C ASN A 268 36.44 35.16 10.19
N LEU A 269 37.72 35.52 10.13
CA LEU A 269 38.21 36.90 10.00
C LEU A 269 38.46 37.35 8.55
N SER A 270 37.88 36.63 7.58
CA SER A 270 38.04 36.94 6.16
C SER A 270 37.19 38.14 5.73
N SER A 271 37.53 38.74 4.59
CA SER A 271 36.76 39.80 3.94
C SER A 271 35.35 39.37 3.53
N SER A 272 35.13 38.07 3.30
CA SER A 272 33.82 37.48 3.03
C SER A 272 32.96 37.29 4.29
N SER A 273 33.59 37.23 5.46
CA SER A 273 32.93 36.97 6.74
C SER A 273 32.55 38.25 7.48
N TRP A 274 33.30 39.32 7.29
CA TRP A 274 32.99 40.65 7.81
C TRP A 274 32.35 41.49 6.70
N GLU A 275 31.04 41.70 6.78
CA GLU A 275 30.32 42.46 5.76
C GLU A 275 30.54 43.97 5.94
N LEU A 276 31.56 44.50 5.25
CA LEU A 276 31.91 45.92 5.28
C LEU A 276 31.13 46.75 4.26
N ARG A 277 30.11 46.18 3.60
CA ARG A 277 29.30 46.87 2.59
C ARG A 277 28.09 47.50 3.25
N VAL A 278 27.70 48.69 2.77
CA VAL A 278 26.44 49.30 3.18
C VAL A 278 25.28 48.42 2.69
N PRO A 279 24.30 48.08 3.55
CA PRO A 279 23.14 47.32 3.12
C PRO A 279 22.37 48.08 2.04
N LYS A 280 21.98 47.39 0.97
CA LYS A 280 21.18 47.98 -0.10
C LYS A 280 19.76 48.22 0.40
N VAL A 281 19.31 49.47 0.33
CA VAL A 281 17.92 49.82 0.63
C VAL A 281 17.10 49.64 -0.65
N PRO A 282 16.06 48.79 -0.66
CA PRO A 282 15.20 48.64 -1.83
C PRO A 282 14.65 49.99 -2.30
N PHE A 283 14.64 50.22 -3.62
CA PHE A 283 14.15 51.44 -4.28
C PHE A 283 14.95 52.73 -4.01
N VAL A 284 16.08 52.69 -3.29
CA VAL A 284 16.95 53.86 -3.09
C VAL A 284 18.29 53.61 -3.77
N GLY A 285 18.61 54.42 -4.77
CA GLY A 285 19.92 54.38 -5.45
C GLY A 285 21.05 54.82 -4.53
N GLU A 286 22.30 54.43 -4.86
CA GLU A 286 23.46 54.79 -4.04
C GLU A 286 23.66 56.32 -3.92
N ASP A 287 23.39 57.06 -4.99
CA ASP A 287 23.49 58.52 -5.03
C ASP A 287 22.43 59.20 -4.15
N GLU A 288 21.21 58.68 -4.17
CA GLU A 288 20.06 59.19 -3.42
C GLU A 288 20.18 58.87 -1.92
N ARG A 289 20.69 57.68 -1.60
CA ARG A 289 21.07 57.31 -0.24
C ARG A 289 22.13 58.27 0.32
N HIS A 290 23.14 58.61 -0.49
CA HIS A 290 24.22 59.50 -0.08
C HIS A 290 23.74 60.94 0.12
N SER A 291 22.90 61.47 -0.78
CA SER A 291 22.35 62.82 -0.69
C SER A 291 21.42 63.01 0.53
N LEU A 292 20.70 61.96 0.91
CA LEU A 292 19.81 61.94 2.07
C LEU A 292 20.55 61.68 3.40
N GLY A 293 21.86 61.40 3.37
CA GLY A 293 22.65 61.12 4.57
C GLY A 293 22.26 59.82 5.29
N ILE A 294 21.55 58.91 4.60
CA ILE A 294 21.07 57.65 5.15
C ILE A 294 22.20 56.60 5.02
N LEU A 295 22.52 55.90 6.12
CA LEU A 295 23.53 54.81 6.16
C LEU A 295 24.87 55.19 5.53
N ARG A 296 25.71 55.99 6.20
CA ARG A 296 26.94 56.53 5.60
C ARG A 296 27.82 55.43 4.96
N PRO A 297 28.48 55.70 3.81
CA PRO A 297 29.35 54.74 3.14
C PRO A 297 30.43 54.11 4.02
N ASP A 298 30.91 54.86 5.02
CA ASP A 298 31.96 54.45 5.94
C ASP A 298 31.45 53.84 7.26
N ALA A 299 30.14 53.81 7.51
CA ALA A 299 29.59 53.30 8.77
C ALA A 299 29.98 51.83 9.03
N PRO A 300 29.83 50.87 8.08
CA PRO A 300 30.16 49.47 8.35
C PRO A 300 31.64 49.24 8.70
N ILE A 301 32.56 49.97 8.06
CA ILE A 301 33.99 49.85 8.36
C ILE A 301 34.35 50.49 9.72
N ARG A 302 33.66 51.55 10.12
CA ARG A 302 33.84 52.18 11.44
C ARG A 302 33.35 51.28 12.56
N ASP A 303 32.16 50.69 12.38
CA ASP A 303 31.59 49.77 13.37
C ASP A 303 32.46 48.52 13.50
N ALA A 304 32.94 47.97 12.38
CA ALA A 304 33.88 46.85 12.38
C ALA A 304 35.18 47.17 13.14
N ARG A 305 35.79 48.35 12.92
CA ARG A 305 36.98 48.78 13.67
C ARG A 305 36.69 48.97 15.16
N HIS A 306 35.53 49.54 15.50
CA HIS A 306 35.11 49.71 16.89
C HIS A 306 34.95 48.37 17.60
N ASN A 307 34.26 47.43 16.96
CA ASN A 307 34.03 46.09 17.50
C ASN A 307 35.36 45.33 17.66
N LEU A 308 36.25 45.42 16.68
CA LEU A 308 37.59 44.81 16.77
C LEU A 308 38.38 45.36 17.96
N LEU A 309 38.41 46.68 18.13
CA LEU A 309 39.11 47.31 19.23
C LEU A 309 38.54 46.87 20.59
N HIS A 310 37.22 46.78 20.71
CA HIS A 310 36.59 46.26 21.93
C HIS A 310 37.01 44.81 22.20
N LEU A 311 36.94 43.94 21.19
CA LEU A 311 37.31 42.53 21.31
C LEU A 311 38.78 42.33 21.73
N LEU A 312 39.69 43.13 21.19
CA LEU A 312 41.11 43.10 21.55
C LEU A 312 41.37 43.54 23.00
N ASN A 313 40.48 44.34 23.60
CA ASN A 313 40.59 44.83 24.98
C ASN A 313 39.67 44.10 25.97
N CYS A 314 38.89 43.13 25.50
CA CYS A 314 37.89 42.38 26.27
C CYS A 314 38.53 41.34 27.22
N SER A 315 39.77 40.92 26.93
CA SER A 315 40.49 39.85 27.66
C SER A 315 42.00 40.13 27.69
N GLN A 316 42.71 39.49 28.63
CA GLN A 316 44.18 39.48 28.64
C GLN A 316 44.75 38.60 27.52
N ASP A 317 44.08 37.50 27.19
CA ASP A 317 44.52 36.55 26.17
C ASP A 317 43.53 36.55 24.98
N VAL A 318 43.98 37.08 23.85
CA VAL A 318 43.21 37.13 22.60
C VAL A 318 43.92 36.34 21.51
N PHE A 319 43.29 35.24 21.08
CA PHE A 319 43.77 34.42 19.98
C PHE A 319 43.10 34.85 18.67
N VAL A 320 43.91 35.23 17.67
CA VAL A 320 43.44 35.65 16.36
C VAL A 320 43.79 34.57 15.34
N LEU A 321 42.77 33.94 14.75
CA LEU A 321 42.98 32.90 13.74
C LEU A 321 43.16 33.55 12.36
N ASP A 322 44.40 33.60 11.89
CA ASP A 322 44.75 34.23 10.62
C ASP A 322 44.18 33.45 9.41
N PRO A 323 43.30 34.07 8.59
CA PRO A 323 42.77 33.43 7.39
C PRO A 323 43.71 33.57 6.17
N SER A 324 44.89 34.18 6.31
CA SER A 324 45.83 34.46 5.21
C SER A 324 46.28 33.22 4.41
N MET A 325 46.18 32.03 5.01
CA MET A 325 46.48 30.75 4.36
C MET A 325 45.42 30.33 3.32
N ASP A 326 44.23 30.93 3.31
CA ASP A 326 43.22 30.73 2.28
C ASP A 326 43.30 31.86 1.22
N GLU A 327 43.92 31.55 0.08
CA GLU A 327 44.07 32.49 -1.05
C GLU A 327 42.73 33.06 -1.54
N THR A 328 41.61 32.36 -1.30
CA THR A 328 40.28 32.79 -1.77
C THR A 328 39.56 33.74 -0.80
N SER A 329 40.03 33.84 0.45
CA SER A 329 39.34 34.54 1.53
C SER A 329 40.32 35.37 2.38
N PRO A 330 40.89 36.45 1.83
CA PRO A 330 41.93 37.20 2.50
C PRO A 330 41.39 37.90 3.77
N PRO A 331 42.24 38.25 4.76
CA PRO A 331 41.80 38.91 6.00
C PRO A 331 40.99 40.18 5.72
N ALA A 332 39.93 40.40 6.51
CA ALA A 332 39.12 41.62 6.46
C ALA A 332 39.98 42.86 6.72
N ALA A 333 39.59 44.01 6.16
CA ALA A 333 40.40 45.24 6.21
C ALA A 333 40.81 45.64 7.65
N PRO A 334 39.90 45.65 8.66
CA PRO A 334 40.29 45.98 10.04
C PRO A 334 41.33 45.02 10.65
N ILE A 335 41.25 43.73 10.33
CA ILE A 335 42.17 42.70 10.82
C ILE A 335 43.54 42.87 10.17
N ARG A 336 43.56 43.17 8.87
CA ARG A 336 44.79 43.44 8.13
C ARG A 336 45.48 44.71 8.61
N GLU A 337 44.71 45.77 8.84
CA GLU A 337 45.21 47.05 9.40
C GLU A 337 45.89 46.79 10.75
N TRP A 338 45.17 46.11 11.66
CA TRP A 338 45.73 45.73 12.96
C TRP A 338 46.97 44.85 12.85
N ALA A 339 46.97 43.84 11.97
CA ALA A 339 48.10 42.94 11.79
C ALA A 339 49.35 43.62 11.21
N ILE A 340 49.17 44.66 10.39
CA ILE A 340 50.29 45.46 9.85
C ILE A 340 50.91 46.34 10.94
N ASP A 341 50.09 46.92 11.82
CA ASP A 341 50.57 47.80 12.89
C ASP A 341 51.38 47.05 13.97
N PHE A 342 51.22 45.73 14.06
CA PHE A 342 51.96 44.84 14.95
C PHE A 342 52.92 43.95 14.15
N GLU A 343 53.99 44.52 13.55
CA GLU A 343 55.11 43.72 13.02
C GLU A 343 55.64 42.79 14.14
N LEU A 344 55.37 41.48 13.97
CA LEU A 344 55.65 40.40 14.92
C LEU A 344 57.15 40.30 15.26
N SER A 345 57.58 40.93 16.35
CA SER A 345 58.74 40.46 17.13
C SER A 345 58.25 39.45 18.17
N GLY A 346 57.98 38.21 17.77
CA GLY A 346 57.52 37.20 18.73
C GLY A 346 57.11 35.86 18.15
N ILE A 347 58.06 34.92 18.24
CA ILE A 347 57.91 33.45 18.24
C ILE A 347 57.63 32.82 16.87
N GLU A 348 58.59 31.99 16.45
CA GLU A 348 58.48 31.05 15.34
C GLU A 348 57.11 30.38 15.38
N SER A 349 56.39 30.43 14.27
CA SER A 349 55.20 29.61 14.07
C SER A 349 55.63 28.16 14.23
N GLU A 350 55.45 27.59 15.43
CA GLU A 350 55.26 26.16 15.55
C GLU A 350 54.01 25.89 14.72
N THR A 351 54.23 25.48 13.47
CA THR A 351 53.23 24.72 12.73
C THR A 351 52.92 23.51 13.58
N HIS A 352 51.91 23.64 14.45
CA HIS A 352 51.07 22.54 14.83
C HIS A 352 50.42 22.09 13.53
N GLU A 353 51.13 21.23 12.79
CA GLU A 353 50.45 20.30 11.90
C GLU A 353 49.39 19.64 12.77
N MET A 354 48.12 19.99 12.53
CA MET A 354 47.00 19.22 13.03
C MET A 354 47.10 17.83 12.38
N THR A 355 47.97 17.00 12.91
CA THR A 355 48.00 15.57 12.62
C THR A 355 46.68 15.02 13.12
N ASP A 356 45.87 14.59 12.15
CA ASP A 356 44.51 14.10 12.30
C ASP A 356 43.49 15.13 12.83
N ARG A 357 42.82 15.82 11.89
CA ARG A 357 41.39 16.10 12.07
C ARG A 357 40.71 14.75 12.28
N SER A 358 40.54 14.33 13.53
CA SER A 358 39.76 13.15 13.87
C SER A 358 38.41 13.28 13.16
N PRO A 359 38.10 12.38 12.19
CA PRO A 359 36.92 12.55 11.36
C PRO A 359 35.70 12.63 12.28
N SER A 360 34.78 13.56 11.99
CA SER A 360 33.54 13.67 12.77
C SER A 360 32.91 12.29 12.95
N PRO A 361 32.20 12.00 14.04
CA PRO A 361 31.63 10.65 14.25
C PRO A 361 30.79 10.16 13.06
N ARG A 362 30.16 11.08 12.31
CA ARG A 362 29.47 10.79 11.05
C ARG A 362 30.46 10.42 9.94
N ALA A 363 31.49 11.22 9.71
CA ALA A 363 32.51 10.94 8.69
C ALA A 363 33.25 9.64 8.98
N SER A 364 33.62 9.38 10.24
CA SER A 364 34.22 8.12 10.69
C SER A 364 33.32 6.92 10.35
N ARG A 365 32.02 7.00 10.67
CA ARG A 365 31.06 5.95 10.32
C ARG A 365 30.85 5.79 8.81
N GLN A 366 30.88 6.87 8.04
CA GLN A 366 30.79 6.80 6.58
C GLN A 366 32.01 6.10 5.98
N ILE A 367 33.22 6.43 6.48
CA ILE A 367 34.47 5.77 6.10
C ILE A 367 34.41 4.29 6.47
N ASP A 368 33.95 3.95 7.67
CA ASP A 368 33.76 2.56 8.11
C ASP A 368 32.79 1.81 7.20
N GLY A 369 31.66 2.43 6.82
CA GLY A 369 30.71 1.86 5.87
C GLY A 369 31.30 1.63 4.47
N LEU A 370 32.12 2.56 3.97
CA LEU A 370 32.83 2.39 2.69
C LEU A 370 33.89 1.29 2.75
N ARG A 371 34.62 1.18 3.88
CA ARG A 371 35.59 0.10 4.11
C ARG A 371 34.92 -1.26 4.09
N ILE A 372 33.81 -1.41 4.81
CA ILE A 372 33.02 -2.65 4.84
C ILE A 372 32.56 -3.02 3.42
N ARG A 373 32.04 -2.06 2.64
CA ARG A 373 31.66 -2.29 1.23
C ARG A 373 32.82 -2.73 0.33
N GLN A 374 34.05 -2.35 0.67
CA GLN A 374 35.27 -2.78 -0.02
C GLN A 374 35.86 -4.09 0.54
N GLY A 375 35.20 -4.75 1.49
CA GLY A 375 35.71 -5.95 2.15
C GLY A 375 36.87 -5.69 3.12
N LYS A 376 37.06 -4.45 3.55
CA LYS A 376 38.10 -4.04 4.52
C LYS A 376 37.51 -3.95 5.94
N PRO A 377 38.30 -4.26 6.98
CA PRO A 377 37.85 -4.09 8.36
C PRO A 377 37.56 -2.61 8.65
N PRO A 378 36.43 -2.29 9.32
CA PRO A 378 36.16 -0.93 9.76
C PRO A 378 37.04 -0.57 10.96
N CYS A 379 37.25 0.72 11.20
CA CYS A 379 37.89 1.21 12.42
C CYS A 379 36.99 1.01 13.65
N ASN A 380 35.67 1.18 13.49
CA ASN A 380 34.68 0.95 14.54
C ASN A 380 33.68 -0.13 14.12
N PRO A 381 33.20 -0.98 15.04
CA PRO A 381 32.18 -1.96 14.72
C PRO A 381 30.86 -1.29 14.29
N PRO A 382 30.11 -1.90 13.36
CA PRO A 382 28.77 -1.44 13.03
C PRO A 382 27.86 -1.42 14.27
N ILE A 383 26.95 -0.45 14.35
CA ILE A 383 25.95 -0.36 15.43
C ILE A 383 25.11 -1.65 15.50
N ASN A 384 24.75 -2.18 14.33
CA ASN A 384 24.10 -3.47 14.18
C ASN A 384 24.90 -4.29 13.14
N PRO A 385 25.80 -5.18 13.58
CA PRO A 385 26.57 -6.03 12.67
C PRO A 385 25.68 -6.88 11.75
N SER A 386 24.51 -7.31 12.23
CA SER A 386 23.56 -8.11 11.45
C SER A 386 22.93 -7.33 10.29
N ALA A 387 22.90 -5.99 10.35
CA ALA A 387 22.34 -5.15 9.29
C ALA A 387 23.28 -4.96 8.09
N VAL A 388 24.57 -5.28 8.24
CA VAL A 388 25.59 -5.08 7.18
C VAL A 388 25.26 -5.85 5.90
N SER A 389 24.63 -7.02 6.01
CA SER A 389 24.29 -7.87 4.87
C SER A 389 22.97 -7.50 4.18
N ILE A 390 22.10 -6.68 4.79
CA ILE A 390 20.78 -6.34 4.24
C ILE A 390 20.88 -5.77 2.81
N PRO A 391 21.78 -4.82 2.49
CA PRO A 391 21.87 -4.28 1.13
C PRO A 391 22.32 -5.30 0.07
N LEU A 392 22.90 -6.43 0.50
CA LEU A 392 23.36 -7.49 -0.38
C LEU A 392 22.30 -8.56 -0.64
N ASP A 393 21.25 -8.65 0.21
CA ASP A 393 20.26 -9.72 0.13
C ASP A 393 19.61 -9.80 -1.27
N THR A 394 19.21 -8.67 -1.86
CA THR A 394 18.62 -8.64 -3.22
C THR A 394 19.60 -9.11 -4.29
N ALA A 395 20.88 -8.74 -4.18
CA ALA A 395 21.90 -9.14 -5.15
C ALA A 395 22.19 -10.65 -5.05
N VAL A 396 22.26 -11.18 -3.82
CA VAL A 396 22.43 -12.61 -3.56
C VAL A 396 21.25 -13.41 -4.09
N GLN A 397 20.00 -13.01 -3.79
CA GLN A 397 18.84 -13.74 -4.30
C GLN A 397 18.76 -13.73 -5.83
N ARG A 398 19.01 -12.59 -6.47
CA ARG A 398 19.06 -12.49 -7.95
C ARG A 398 20.16 -13.35 -8.57
N ASP A 399 21.33 -13.43 -7.94
CA ASP A 399 22.40 -14.32 -8.40
C ASP A 399 21.99 -15.78 -8.28
N ARG A 400 21.32 -16.18 -7.19
CA ARG A 400 20.81 -17.54 -7.01
C ARG A 400 19.70 -17.89 -8.01
N GLU A 401 18.76 -16.97 -8.26
CA GLU A 401 17.71 -17.11 -9.30
C GLU A 401 18.32 -17.35 -10.67
N ARG A 402 19.38 -16.61 -11.04
CA ARG A 402 20.10 -16.80 -12.31
C ARG A 402 20.82 -18.13 -12.42
N ARG A 403 21.17 -18.75 -11.28
CA ARG A 403 21.82 -20.07 -11.19
C ARG A 403 20.82 -21.22 -11.06
N GLN A 404 19.51 -20.94 -11.04
CA GLN A 404 18.49 -21.98 -11.01
C GLN A 404 18.72 -22.94 -12.19
N PRO A 405 18.86 -24.25 -11.94
CA PRO A 405 19.21 -25.20 -12.98
C PRO A 405 18.05 -25.38 -13.96
N THR A 406 18.36 -25.40 -15.25
CA THR A 406 17.38 -25.47 -16.34
C THR A 406 17.59 -26.65 -17.28
N ILE A 407 18.66 -27.43 -17.10
CA ILE A 407 19.04 -28.52 -18.01
C ILE A 407 18.41 -29.83 -17.54
N ALA A 408 17.77 -30.54 -18.47
CA ALA A 408 17.15 -31.83 -18.23
C ALA A 408 18.15 -32.99 -18.10
N SER A 409 17.76 -34.04 -17.39
CA SER A 409 18.41 -35.36 -17.42
C SER A 409 17.97 -36.16 -18.66
N MET A 410 18.43 -37.41 -18.76
CA MET A 410 18.12 -38.34 -19.86
C MET A 410 16.62 -38.59 -20.05
N ASP A 411 15.83 -38.50 -18.99
CA ASP A 411 14.38 -38.67 -19.01
C ASP A 411 13.60 -37.39 -19.36
N GLY A 412 14.31 -36.29 -19.66
CA GLY A 412 13.71 -35.02 -20.05
C GLY A 412 13.30 -34.08 -18.91
N TYR A 413 13.60 -34.43 -17.66
CA TYR A 413 13.20 -33.65 -16.48
C TYR A 413 14.39 -33.27 -15.60
N LEU A 414 14.20 -32.29 -14.71
CA LEU A 414 15.24 -31.84 -13.80
C LEU A 414 15.68 -33.00 -12.87
N PRO A 415 16.99 -33.18 -12.61
CA PRO A 415 17.48 -34.15 -11.63
C PRO A 415 17.03 -33.82 -10.19
N LYS A 416 16.80 -34.84 -9.35
CA LYS A 416 16.29 -34.63 -7.97
C LYS A 416 17.25 -33.85 -7.09
N GLU A 417 18.55 -34.04 -7.29
CA GLU A 417 19.64 -33.33 -6.63
C GLU A 417 19.56 -31.81 -6.84
N ASN A 418 18.95 -31.36 -7.94
CA ASN A 418 18.82 -29.97 -8.29
C ASN A 418 17.57 -29.28 -7.71
N HIS A 419 16.66 -30.03 -7.07
CA HIS A 419 15.39 -29.47 -6.56
C HIS A 419 15.64 -28.40 -5.47
N SER A 420 16.68 -28.56 -4.64
CA SER A 420 17.06 -27.59 -3.60
C SER A 420 17.59 -26.24 -4.15
N HIS A 421 17.77 -26.14 -5.48
CA HIS A 421 18.20 -24.92 -6.16
C HIS A 421 17.06 -24.22 -6.91
N ILE A 422 15.81 -24.72 -6.79
CA ILE A 422 14.62 -24.07 -7.34
C ILE A 422 14.20 -22.94 -6.38
N LEU A 423 14.19 -21.72 -6.89
CA LEU A 423 13.82 -20.51 -6.14
C LEU A 423 12.53 -19.88 -6.63
N SER A 424 12.20 -20.12 -7.90
CA SER A 424 10.99 -19.61 -8.54
C SER A 424 10.40 -20.65 -9.49
N ILE A 425 9.08 -20.62 -9.62
CA ILE A 425 8.32 -21.42 -10.58
C ILE A 425 8.04 -20.66 -11.89
N GLU A 426 8.42 -19.38 -12.01
CA GLU A 426 8.09 -18.52 -13.17
C GLU A 426 8.58 -19.07 -14.51
N ASN A 427 9.67 -19.84 -14.51
CA ASN A 427 10.23 -20.46 -15.71
C ASN A 427 9.72 -21.90 -15.94
N LEU A 428 8.84 -22.40 -15.09
CA LEU A 428 8.23 -23.71 -15.24
C LEU A 428 6.97 -23.61 -16.09
N LYS A 429 6.62 -24.71 -16.75
CA LYS A 429 5.41 -24.83 -17.55
C LYS A 429 4.55 -25.93 -16.96
N PHE A 430 3.31 -25.66 -16.58
CA PHE A 430 2.46 -26.69 -15.94
C PHE A 430 1.58 -27.47 -16.91
N HIS A 431 1.47 -27.04 -18.17
CA HIS A 431 0.62 -27.70 -19.16
C HIS A 431 1.26 -27.77 -20.56
N GLY A 432 0.67 -28.57 -21.44
CA GLY A 432 1.09 -28.73 -22.84
C GLY A 432 1.82 -30.04 -23.12
N LYS A 433 2.17 -30.27 -24.39
CA LYS A 433 2.79 -31.53 -24.82
C LYS A 433 4.31 -31.52 -24.55
N PRO A 434 4.90 -32.62 -24.05
CA PRO A 434 6.35 -32.75 -23.93
C PRO A 434 7.02 -32.76 -25.32
N PRO A 435 8.32 -32.44 -25.42
CA PRO A 435 9.10 -32.60 -26.63
C PRO A 435 9.10 -34.04 -27.14
N GLU A 436 9.36 -34.22 -28.44
CA GLU A 436 9.40 -35.53 -29.08
C GLU A 436 10.45 -36.44 -28.41
N GLY A 437 10.06 -37.69 -28.11
CA GLY A 437 10.91 -38.66 -27.42
C GLY A 437 10.94 -38.55 -25.90
N ILE A 438 10.25 -37.57 -25.31
CA ILE A 438 10.10 -37.43 -23.85
C ILE A 438 8.69 -37.83 -23.41
N GLU A 439 8.61 -38.71 -22.42
CA GLU A 439 7.36 -39.14 -21.81
C GLU A 439 6.67 -38.01 -21.04
N SER A 440 5.34 -38.07 -20.90
CA SER A 440 4.61 -37.08 -20.10
C SER A 440 4.95 -37.21 -18.62
N PRO A 441 4.72 -36.17 -17.79
CA PRO A 441 4.95 -36.27 -16.35
C PRO A 441 4.22 -37.47 -15.72
N ARG A 442 2.97 -37.73 -16.16
CA ARG A 442 2.15 -38.82 -15.62
C ARG A 442 2.80 -40.18 -15.81
N THR A 443 3.37 -40.47 -16.97
CA THR A 443 3.93 -41.80 -17.29
C THR A 443 5.40 -41.95 -16.90
N ASN A 444 6.07 -40.86 -16.50
CA ASN A 444 7.48 -40.91 -16.16
C ASN A 444 7.75 -41.80 -14.94
N GLY A 445 8.81 -42.63 -15.01
CA GLY A 445 9.21 -43.52 -13.90
C GLY A 445 9.61 -42.79 -12.61
N ARG A 446 10.02 -41.52 -12.69
CA ARG A 446 10.16 -40.63 -11.53
C ARG A 446 8.88 -39.82 -11.38
N TRP A 447 8.40 -39.69 -10.15
CA TRP A 447 7.25 -38.87 -9.81
C TRP A 447 7.43 -38.23 -8.42
N PRO A 448 7.00 -36.97 -8.21
CA PRO A 448 6.70 -35.96 -9.22
C PRO A 448 7.96 -35.51 -9.98
N VAL A 449 7.78 -34.92 -11.17
CA VAL A 449 8.88 -34.38 -11.99
C VAL A 449 8.78 -32.87 -12.17
N VAL A 450 9.95 -32.22 -12.21
CA VAL A 450 10.08 -30.80 -12.50
C VAL A 450 10.57 -30.63 -13.93
N GLY A 451 9.88 -29.79 -14.70
CA GLY A 451 10.19 -29.51 -16.09
C GLY A 451 11.56 -28.87 -16.25
N ALA A 452 12.22 -29.20 -17.36
CA ALA A 452 13.53 -28.67 -17.71
C ALA A 452 13.66 -28.51 -19.24
N SER A 453 14.67 -27.79 -19.67
CA SER A 453 14.96 -27.54 -21.09
C SER A 453 15.59 -28.76 -21.75
N VAL A 454 14.94 -29.25 -22.79
CA VAL A 454 15.40 -30.28 -23.71
C VAL A 454 15.41 -29.68 -25.12
N ASN A 455 16.59 -29.54 -25.73
CA ASN A 455 16.74 -28.93 -27.06
C ASN A 455 16.05 -27.55 -27.20
N GLY A 456 16.06 -26.74 -26.14
CA GLY A 456 15.44 -25.41 -26.09
C GLY A 456 13.93 -25.41 -25.83
N LYS A 457 13.29 -26.57 -25.65
CA LYS A 457 11.88 -26.69 -25.25
C LYS A 457 11.77 -27.14 -23.80
N ILE A 458 10.89 -26.51 -23.03
CA ILE A 458 10.66 -26.83 -21.61
C ILE A 458 9.57 -27.91 -21.50
N THR A 459 9.88 -28.99 -20.77
CA THR A 459 8.91 -30.04 -20.43
C THR A 459 7.88 -29.56 -19.39
N PRO A 460 6.64 -30.09 -19.42
CA PRO A 460 5.65 -29.77 -18.39
C PRO A 460 6.11 -30.20 -16.99
N SER A 461 5.78 -29.44 -15.96
CA SER A 461 6.16 -29.68 -14.57
C SER A 461 4.94 -30.08 -13.76
N ILE A 462 5.17 -30.90 -12.73
CA ILE A 462 4.28 -30.99 -11.58
C ILE A 462 4.73 -29.95 -10.58
N ASP A 463 3.79 -29.29 -9.92
CA ASP A 463 4.08 -28.22 -8.96
C ASP A 463 5.09 -28.69 -7.90
N PRO A 464 6.32 -28.13 -7.87
CA PRO A 464 7.35 -28.54 -6.93
C PRO A 464 7.22 -27.86 -5.57
N ARG A 465 6.21 -26.99 -5.37
CA ARG A 465 6.02 -26.26 -4.12
C ARG A 465 5.51 -27.20 -3.01
N PRO A 466 5.74 -26.87 -1.72
CA PRO A 466 6.50 -25.71 -1.24
C PRO A 466 8.00 -25.81 -1.55
N LEU A 467 8.61 -24.69 -1.97
CA LEU A 467 10.03 -24.66 -2.27
C LEU A 467 10.85 -24.65 -0.97
N SER A 468 11.85 -25.52 -0.90
CA SER A 468 12.83 -25.56 0.21
C SER A 468 14.23 -25.29 -0.33
N PRO A 469 14.54 -24.03 -0.71
CA PRO A 469 15.83 -23.71 -1.29
C PRO A 469 16.96 -23.87 -0.27
N MET A 470 18.15 -24.24 -0.72
CA MET A 470 19.33 -24.40 0.14
C MET A 470 19.72 -23.09 0.83
N ALA A 471 20.11 -23.11 2.11
CA ALA A 471 20.61 -21.93 2.81
C ALA A 471 21.90 -21.36 2.18
N THR A 472 22.15 -20.07 2.34
CA THR A 472 23.34 -19.39 1.79
C THR A 472 24.61 -19.67 2.60
N GLY A 473 24.47 -20.14 3.84
CA GLY A 473 25.55 -20.37 4.80
C GLY A 473 25.85 -19.14 5.67
N SER A 474 25.21 -17.99 5.41
CA SER A 474 25.30 -16.80 6.23
C SER A 474 24.19 -16.79 7.27
N GLN A 475 24.49 -17.13 8.53
CA GLN A 475 23.50 -17.24 9.62
C GLN A 475 22.52 -16.06 9.69
N VAL A 476 23.05 -14.84 9.55
CA VAL A 476 22.26 -13.61 9.63
C VAL A 476 21.34 -13.43 8.41
N SER A 477 21.82 -13.74 7.20
CA SER A 477 20.98 -13.66 6.00
C SER A 477 19.97 -14.81 6.02
N ASP A 478 20.41 -16.02 6.32
CA ASP A 478 19.59 -17.22 6.37
C ASP A 478 18.44 -17.09 7.39
N SER A 479 18.70 -16.53 8.57
CA SER A 479 17.67 -16.19 9.56
C SER A 479 16.59 -15.25 8.97
N ARG A 480 16.99 -14.16 8.29
CA ARG A 480 16.03 -13.24 7.62
C ARG A 480 15.24 -13.87 6.47
N HIS A 481 15.74 -14.97 5.90
CA HIS A 481 15.09 -15.69 4.80
C HIS A 481 14.31 -16.93 5.28
N GLY A 482 14.13 -17.09 6.60
CA GLY A 482 13.29 -18.14 7.17
C GLY A 482 14.01 -19.47 7.46
N HIS A 483 15.35 -19.52 7.38
CA HIS A 483 16.12 -20.74 7.65
C HIS A 483 16.49 -20.93 9.13
N SER A 484 16.17 -19.99 10.03
CA SER A 484 16.48 -20.15 11.47
C SER A 484 15.46 -20.98 12.25
N GLY A 485 14.20 -21.08 11.76
CA GLY A 485 13.12 -21.76 12.47
C GLY A 485 12.64 -21.05 13.75
N GLU A 486 13.10 -19.83 14.01
CA GLU A 486 12.85 -19.10 15.27
C GLU A 486 11.55 -18.27 15.28
N ALA A 487 10.82 -18.22 14.16
CA ALA A 487 9.57 -17.48 14.03
C ALA A 487 8.38 -18.43 13.77
N PRO A 488 8.01 -19.29 14.75
CA PRO A 488 6.84 -20.16 14.61
C PRO A 488 5.57 -19.32 14.50
N GLN A 489 4.58 -19.86 13.79
CA GLN A 489 3.28 -19.21 13.62
C GLN A 489 2.16 -20.13 14.07
N GLU A 490 1.20 -19.56 14.78
CA GLU A 490 -0.04 -20.23 15.13
C GLU A 490 -1.17 -19.66 14.29
N ILE A 491 -1.58 -20.41 13.27
CA ILE A 491 -2.66 -20.02 12.36
C ILE A 491 -3.91 -20.81 12.74
N GLN A 492 -4.93 -20.11 13.22
CA GLN A 492 -6.17 -20.76 13.65
C GLN A 492 -6.92 -21.40 12.48
N ALA A 493 -7.10 -20.66 11.38
CA ALA A 493 -7.75 -21.16 10.17
C ALA A 493 -7.11 -20.52 8.94
N TRP A 494 -6.99 -21.32 7.90
CA TRP A 494 -6.44 -20.94 6.61
C TRP A 494 -7.54 -20.50 5.65
N SER A 495 -7.28 -19.47 4.85
CA SER A 495 -8.07 -19.20 3.64
C SER A 495 -7.29 -19.62 2.41
N PRO A 496 -7.96 -19.97 1.28
CA PRO A 496 -7.28 -20.29 0.03
C PRO A 496 -6.28 -19.23 -0.40
N THR A 497 -6.65 -17.94 -0.29
CA THR A 497 -5.75 -16.82 -0.64
C THR A 497 -4.51 -16.76 0.27
N ARG A 498 -4.69 -16.99 1.58
CA ARG A 498 -3.58 -17.02 2.54
C ARG A 498 -2.65 -18.21 2.26
N LEU A 499 -3.20 -19.38 2.00
CA LEU A 499 -2.43 -20.56 1.59
C LEU A 499 -1.69 -20.32 0.26
N GLN A 500 -2.32 -19.65 -0.70
CA GLN A 500 -1.70 -19.34 -1.98
C GLN A 500 -0.49 -18.38 -1.83
N ASP A 501 -0.59 -17.38 -0.94
CA ASP A 501 0.54 -16.50 -0.65
C ASP A 501 1.71 -17.25 -0.01
N TRP A 502 1.40 -18.15 0.92
CA TRP A 502 2.38 -19.02 1.57
C TRP A 502 3.01 -20.00 0.59
N LEU A 503 2.21 -20.66 -0.25
CA LEU A 503 2.68 -21.58 -1.27
C LEU A 503 3.61 -20.88 -2.26
N ARG A 504 3.25 -19.67 -2.72
CA ARG A 504 4.08 -18.87 -3.62
C ARG A 504 5.39 -18.46 -2.97
N CYS A 505 5.35 -17.93 -1.74
CA CYS A 505 6.54 -17.56 -1.00
C CYS A 505 6.20 -17.40 0.49
N PRO A 506 6.64 -18.32 1.38
CA PRO A 506 6.35 -18.23 2.82
C PRO A 506 6.82 -16.91 3.43
N ARG A 507 7.98 -16.39 3.00
CA ARG A 507 8.47 -15.07 3.43
C ARG A 507 7.53 -13.94 3.02
N ARG A 508 6.99 -13.97 1.80
CA ARG A 508 6.03 -12.96 1.34
C ARG A 508 4.75 -13.06 2.15
N GLY A 509 4.22 -14.27 2.32
CA GLY A 509 3.04 -14.53 3.15
C GLY A 509 3.21 -14.05 4.59
N TRP A 510 4.39 -14.25 5.18
CA TRP A 510 4.74 -13.73 6.50
C TRP A 510 4.78 -12.19 6.52
N LEU A 511 5.56 -11.57 5.63
CA LEU A 511 5.65 -10.10 5.57
C LEU A 511 4.28 -9.44 5.36
N SER A 512 3.47 -9.99 4.46
CA SER A 512 2.19 -9.40 4.08
C SER A 512 1.09 -9.67 5.11
N ARG A 513 0.91 -10.93 5.53
CA ARG A 513 -0.22 -11.33 6.38
C ARG A 513 0.02 -11.13 7.88
N GLU A 514 1.28 -11.05 8.30
CA GLU A 514 1.62 -11.06 9.73
C GLU A 514 2.23 -9.74 10.18
N LEU A 515 3.04 -9.09 9.34
CA LEU A 515 3.55 -7.75 9.62
C LEU A 515 2.72 -6.63 8.98
N GLY A 516 1.75 -6.95 8.11
CA GLY A 516 1.03 -5.94 7.33
C GLY A 516 1.95 -5.11 6.43
N ALA A 517 3.15 -5.62 6.10
CA ALA A 517 4.18 -4.93 5.35
C ALA A 517 3.97 -5.10 3.83
N GLU A 518 2.75 -4.84 3.37
CA GLU A 518 2.41 -4.84 1.95
C GLU A 518 2.86 -3.53 1.28
N ARG A 519 2.84 -3.52 -0.06
CA ARG A 519 3.08 -2.27 -0.80
C ARG A 519 1.95 -1.30 -0.50
N GLU A 520 2.29 -0.04 -0.34
CA GLU A 520 1.32 1.04 -0.22
C GLU A 520 0.38 1.03 -1.43
N GLU A 521 -0.93 0.97 -1.17
CA GLU A 521 -1.95 1.09 -2.22
C GLU A 521 -2.00 2.54 -2.69
N LEU A 522 -1.62 2.77 -3.95
CA LEU A 522 -1.73 4.05 -4.64
C LEU A 522 -2.95 4.01 -5.55
N GLN A 523 -3.65 5.14 -5.64
CA GLN A 523 -4.82 5.22 -6.50
C GLN A 523 -4.42 5.55 -7.94
N GLY A 524 -4.83 4.70 -8.88
CA GLY A 524 -4.66 4.95 -10.31
C GLY A 524 -5.77 5.83 -10.88
N GLU A 525 -5.55 6.35 -12.09
CA GLU A 525 -6.58 7.12 -12.83
C GLU A 525 -7.76 6.26 -13.28
N ASP A 526 -7.55 4.97 -13.54
CA ASP A 526 -8.61 4.02 -13.88
C ASP A 526 -9.14 3.32 -12.62
N ILE A 527 -10.26 2.63 -12.73
CA ILE A 527 -10.81 1.81 -11.65
C ILE A 527 -9.85 0.67 -11.31
N ASP A 528 -9.67 0.43 -10.02
CA ASP A 528 -8.88 -0.68 -9.54
C ASP A 528 -9.44 -2.02 -10.06
N ASN A 529 -8.57 -2.86 -10.59
CA ASN A 529 -8.96 -4.14 -11.20
C ASN A 529 -9.71 -5.06 -10.22
N ARG A 530 -9.44 -4.96 -8.91
CA ARG A 530 -10.14 -5.76 -7.89
C ARG A 530 -11.56 -5.26 -7.70
N THR A 531 -11.76 -3.94 -7.57
CA THR A 531 -13.10 -3.33 -7.52
C THR A 531 -13.89 -3.67 -8.77
N TYR A 532 -13.26 -3.55 -9.93
CA TYR A 532 -13.89 -3.92 -11.20
C TYR A 532 -14.26 -5.41 -11.24
N GLY A 533 -13.38 -6.27 -10.71
CA GLY A 533 -13.61 -7.69 -10.56
C GLY A 533 -14.81 -8.01 -9.68
N GLU A 534 -14.82 -7.43 -8.48
CA GLU A 534 -15.87 -7.58 -7.48
C GLU A 534 -17.23 -7.09 -7.98
N LEU A 535 -17.28 -6.00 -8.73
CA LEU A 535 -18.50 -5.52 -9.38
C LEU A 535 -19.08 -6.58 -10.32
N LEU A 536 -18.25 -7.16 -11.20
CA LEU A 536 -18.69 -8.15 -12.18
C LEU A 536 -19.09 -9.48 -11.52
N HIS A 537 -18.39 -9.89 -10.46
CA HIS A 537 -18.76 -11.07 -9.65
C HIS A 537 -20.15 -10.88 -9.03
N ASN A 538 -20.36 -9.73 -8.40
CA ASN A 538 -21.62 -9.42 -7.74
C ASN A 538 -22.80 -9.31 -8.73
N VAL A 539 -22.58 -8.72 -9.91
CA VAL A 539 -23.62 -8.69 -10.96
C VAL A 539 -23.94 -10.10 -11.46
N HIS A 540 -22.93 -10.95 -11.65
CA HIS A 540 -23.14 -12.36 -12.00
C HIS A 540 -23.96 -13.10 -10.94
N HIS A 541 -23.63 -12.93 -9.66
CA HIS A 541 -24.38 -13.53 -8.56
C HIS A 541 -25.83 -13.06 -8.52
N ASP A 542 -26.07 -11.75 -8.68
CA ASP A 542 -27.43 -11.18 -8.71
C ASP A 542 -28.26 -11.71 -9.89
N ILE A 543 -27.66 -11.92 -11.06
CA ILE A 543 -28.36 -12.51 -12.22
C ILE A 543 -28.92 -13.88 -11.82
N ILE A 544 -28.09 -14.77 -11.28
CA ILE A 544 -28.52 -16.13 -10.95
C ILE A 544 -29.53 -16.10 -9.79
N ALA A 545 -29.22 -15.37 -8.72
CA ALA A 545 -30.04 -15.28 -7.51
C ALA A 545 -31.45 -14.75 -7.82
N LYS A 546 -31.56 -13.65 -8.57
CA LYS A 546 -32.84 -13.03 -8.93
C LYS A 546 -33.61 -13.84 -9.97
N THR A 547 -32.93 -14.47 -10.93
CA THR A 547 -33.59 -15.31 -11.95
C THR A 547 -34.11 -16.63 -11.37
N LEU A 548 -33.37 -17.26 -10.44
CA LEU A 548 -33.74 -18.56 -9.87
C LEU A 548 -34.48 -18.45 -8.53
N GLY A 549 -34.56 -17.26 -7.94
CA GLY A 549 -35.37 -16.98 -6.76
C GLY A 549 -34.77 -17.50 -5.45
N PHE A 550 -33.45 -17.41 -5.27
CA PHE A 550 -32.78 -17.76 -4.01
C PHE A 550 -31.73 -16.72 -3.63
N GLU A 551 -31.42 -16.62 -2.33
CA GLU A 551 -30.44 -15.66 -1.80
C GLU A 551 -29.00 -16.18 -1.94
N THR A 552 -28.05 -15.27 -2.07
CA THR A 552 -26.62 -15.62 -1.98
C THR A 552 -26.31 -16.17 -0.58
N SER A 553 -25.29 -17.03 -0.49
CA SER A 553 -24.91 -17.76 0.73
C SER A 553 -25.92 -18.80 1.25
N VAL A 554 -27.09 -18.93 0.62
CA VAL A 554 -28.08 -19.94 0.95
C VAL A 554 -27.97 -21.11 -0.03
N GLU A 555 -28.04 -22.32 0.49
CA GLU A 555 -28.12 -23.52 -0.34
C GLU A 555 -29.57 -23.75 -0.75
N ARG A 556 -29.76 -24.02 -2.04
CA ARG A 556 -31.07 -24.30 -2.62
C ARG A 556 -31.42 -25.76 -2.40
N GLU A 557 -32.60 -26.04 -1.85
CA GLU A 557 -33.12 -27.40 -1.78
C GLU A 557 -33.54 -27.86 -3.19
N HIS A 558 -33.07 -29.04 -3.60
CA HIS A 558 -33.40 -29.64 -4.89
C HIS A 558 -33.95 -31.05 -4.69
N ASP A 559 -35.24 -31.10 -4.37
CA ASP A 559 -35.98 -32.28 -3.90
C ASP A 559 -36.37 -33.23 -5.05
N GLY A 560 -35.68 -33.15 -6.20
CA GLY A 560 -36.03 -33.92 -7.40
C GLY A 560 -37.31 -33.46 -8.12
N GLY A 561 -37.81 -32.25 -7.83
CA GLY A 561 -38.98 -31.64 -8.49
C GLY A 561 -38.61 -30.54 -9.49
N LEU A 562 -39.43 -30.43 -10.55
CA LEU A 562 -39.40 -29.49 -11.70
C LEU A 562 -39.34 -27.98 -11.32
N GLY A 563 -38.31 -27.53 -10.59
CA GLY A 563 -37.97 -26.13 -10.41
C GLY A 563 -37.17 -25.56 -11.60
N HIS A 564 -36.90 -24.26 -11.59
CA HIS A 564 -35.97 -23.63 -12.54
C HIS A 564 -34.57 -24.17 -12.33
N VAL A 565 -34.15 -25.14 -13.14
CA VAL A 565 -32.86 -25.84 -12.98
C VAL A 565 -31.70 -24.87 -13.15
N SER A 566 -31.73 -24.05 -14.21
CA SER A 566 -30.64 -23.13 -14.59
C SER A 566 -31.22 -21.81 -15.10
N VAL A 567 -30.37 -20.79 -15.30
CA VAL A 567 -30.79 -19.50 -15.88
C VAL A 567 -31.48 -19.71 -17.23
N GLN A 568 -30.95 -20.60 -18.08
CA GLN A 568 -31.55 -20.97 -19.36
C GLN A 568 -32.94 -21.62 -19.20
N ARG A 569 -33.09 -22.49 -18.19
CA ARG A 569 -34.33 -23.22 -17.89
C ARG A 569 -35.26 -22.45 -16.93
N SER A 570 -35.01 -21.15 -16.73
CA SER A 570 -35.87 -20.27 -15.92
C SER A 570 -37.18 -19.91 -16.63
N GLY A 571 -37.21 -19.99 -17.97
CA GLY A 571 -38.34 -19.56 -18.78
C GLY A 571 -38.42 -18.05 -19.01
N LEU A 572 -37.49 -17.26 -18.46
CA LEU A 572 -37.34 -15.84 -18.78
C LEU A 572 -36.69 -15.64 -20.15
N ASP A 573 -37.10 -14.60 -20.86
CA ASP A 573 -36.43 -14.20 -22.10
C ASP A 573 -35.05 -13.61 -21.80
N GLN A 574 -34.09 -13.77 -22.73
CA GLN A 574 -32.73 -13.24 -22.56
C GLN A 574 -32.72 -11.72 -22.32
N ASP A 575 -33.70 -10.98 -22.87
CA ASP A 575 -33.81 -9.54 -22.71
C ASP A 575 -34.29 -9.17 -21.29
N GLU A 576 -35.09 -10.01 -20.66
CA GLU A 576 -35.54 -9.84 -19.28
C GLU A 576 -34.40 -10.11 -18.29
N ILE A 577 -33.58 -11.13 -18.56
CA ILE A 577 -32.38 -11.43 -17.77
C ILE A 577 -31.36 -10.29 -17.90
N MET A 578 -31.21 -9.72 -19.11
CA MET A 578 -30.39 -8.53 -19.31
C MET A 578 -30.88 -7.32 -18.52
N ARG A 579 -32.20 -7.11 -18.41
CA ARG A 579 -32.76 -6.06 -17.53
C ARG A 579 -32.34 -6.29 -16.07
N ILE A 580 -32.50 -7.50 -15.55
CA ILE A 580 -32.08 -7.86 -14.17
C ILE A 580 -30.59 -7.55 -13.95
N ALA A 581 -29.75 -7.88 -14.93
CA ALA A 581 -28.32 -7.64 -14.89
C ALA A 581 -27.97 -6.14 -14.85
N LEU A 582 -28.67 -5.31 -15.64
CA LEU A 582 -28.46 -3.87 -15.66
C LEU A 582 -28.98 -3.16 -14.40
N GLU A 583 -30.10 -3.62 -13.84
CA GLU A 583 -30.61 -3.13 -12.54
C GLU A 583 -29.62 -3.45 -11.41
N SER A 584 -29.01 -4.64 -11.44
CA SER A 584 -27.92 -5.00 -10.52
C SER A 584 -26.73 -4.06 -10.70
N LEU A 585 -26.28 -3.84 -11.95
CA LEU A 585 -25.16 -2.95 -12.24
C LEU A 585 -25.41 -1.53 -11.73
N ASP A 586 -26.59 -0.97 -11.99
CA ASP A 586 -26.99 0.38 -11.56
C ASP A 586 -26.88 0.53 -10.03
N SER A 587 -27.48 -0.40 -9.30
CA SER A 587 -27.46 -0.37 -7.83
C SER A 587 -26.06 -0.45 -7.21
N ARG A 588 -25.10 -1.08 -7.92
CA ARG A 588 -23.73 -1.35 -7.43
C ARG A 588 -22.70 -0.38 -7.96
N ALA A 589 -22.96 0.27 -9.09
CA ALA A 589 -22.05 1.22 -9.73
C ALA A 589 -22.73 2.56 -10.08
N PRO A 590 -23.29 3.31 -9.10
CA PRO A 590 -23.87 4.65 -9.36
C PRO A 590 -22.89 5.64 -10.01
N TRP A 591 -21.59 5.41 -9.85
CA TRP A 591 -20.54 6.22 -10.46
C TRP A 591 -20.53 6.17 -12.00
N LEU A 592 -21.25 5.23 -12.63
CA LEU A 592 -21.39 5.16 -14.09
C LEU A 592 -22.16 6.34 -14.69
N GLU A 593 -22.98 7.03 -13.90
CA GLU A 593 -23.72 8.23 -14.34
C GLU A 593 -22.81 9.46 -14.52
N ARG A 594 -21.60 9.43 -13.96
CA ARG A 594 -20.65 10.54 -13.97
C ARG A 594 -20.23 10.93 -15.39
N THR A 595 -19.76 12.17 -15.53
CA THR A 595 -19.38 12.79 -16.80
C THR A 595 -17.91 12.63 -17.16
N ASP A 596 -17.10 12.01 -16.29
CA ASP A 596 -15.67 11.83 -16.53
C ASP A 596 -15.40 10.75 -17.59
N ALA A 597 -14.18 10.79 -18.13
CA ALA A 597 -13.78 9.94 -19.25
C ALA A 597 -13.78 8.45 -18.87
N VAL A 598 -13.40 8.11 -17.64
CA VAL A 598 -13.32 6.73 -17.15
C VAL A 598 -14.74 6.17 -17.01
N SER A 599 -15.64 6.88 -16.35
CA SER A 599 -17.06 6.48 -16.26
C SER A 599 -17.69 6.31 -17.64
N THR A 600 -17.44 7.23 -18.57
CA THR A 600 -17.99 7.15 -19.94
C THR A 600 -17.47 5.93 -20.70
N GLN A 601 -16.16 5.64 -20.61
CA GLN A 601 -15.55 4.48 -21.24
C GLN A 601 -16.05 3.17 -20.60
N ARG A 602 -16.13 3.12 -19.28
CA ARG A 602 -16.55 1.94 -18.52
C ARG A 602 -18.04 1.64 -18.71
N LEU A 603 -18.90 2.65 -18.73
CA LEU A 603 -20.31 2.51 -19.10
C LEU A 603 -20.45 1.82 -20.45
N ARG A 604 -19.78 2.37 -21.49
CA ARG A 604 -19.82 1.79 -22.82
C ARG A 604 -19.26 0.37 -22.88
N SER A 605 -18.21 0.07 -22.12
CA SER A 605 -17.64 -1.27 -22.07
C SER A 605 -18.56 -2.28 -21.34
N LEU A 606 -19.22 -1.87 -20.26
CA LEU A 606 -20.06 -2.73 -19.44
C LEU A 606 -21.41 -3.01 -20.09
N THR A 607 -22.12 -1.97 -20.52
CA THR A 607 -23.50 -2.06 -21.00
C THR A 607 -23.61 -2.06 -22.53
N GLY A 608 -22.58 -1.57 -23.22
CA GLY A 608 -22.63 -1.30 -24.66
C GLY A 608 -23.38 0.00 -25.03
N MET A 609 -23.83 0.77 -24.04
CA MET A 609 -24.59 2.01 -24.24
C MET A 609 -23.70 3.25 -24.17
N ASP A 610 -24.15 4.34 -24.80
CA ASP A 610 -23.68 5.68 -24.45
C ASP A 610 -24.45 6.26 -23.24
N ARG A 611 -24.11 7.50 -22.85
CA ARG A 611 -24.70 8.16 -21.67
C ARG A 611 -26.16 8.55 -21.88
N GLU A 612 -26.55 8.93 -23.10
CA GLU A 612 -27.93 9.31 -23.40
C GLU A 612 -28.82 8.07 -23.38
N GLU A 613 -28.35 6.97 -23.97
CA GLU A 613 -29.00 5.66 -23.92
C GLU A 613 -29.14 5.15 -22.48
N TRP A 614 -28.07 5.21 -21.68
CA TRP A 614 -28.11 4.78 -20.27
C TRP A 614 -29.05 5.63 -19.44
N GLY A 615 -29.00 6.96 -19.56
CA GLY A 615 -29.91 7.85 -18.85
C GLY A 615 -31.38 7.65 -19.25
N SER A 616 -31.65 7.39 -20.54
CA SER A 616 -32.99 7.05 -21.00
C SER A 616 -33.46 5.69 -20.47
N TRP A 617 -32.55 4.72 -20.33
CA TRP A 617 -32.88 3.40 -19.79
C TRP A 617 -33.13 3.45 -18.29
N LEU A 618 -32.34 4.22 -17.52
CA LEU A 618 -32.59 4.44 -16.09
C LEU A 618 -33.95 5.11 -15.81
N ALA A 619 -34.38 6.02 -16.69
CA ALA A 619 -35.67 6.68 -16.57
C ALA A 619 -36.87 5.75 -16.88
N ASP A 620 -36.67 4.73 -17.73
CA ASP A 620 -37.68 3.74 -18.12
C ASP A 620 -37.03 2.36 -18.35
N PRO A 621 -36.73 1.61 -17.26
CA PRO A 621 -36.02 0.33 -17.36
C PRO A 621 -36.84 -0.71 -18.11
N LYS A 622 -36.36 -1.11 -19.28
CA LYS A 622 -37.02 -2.08 -20.16
C LYS A 622 -36.10 -3.24 -20.58
N PRO A 623 -36.67 -4.42 -20.88
CA PRO A 623 -35.92 -5.53 -21.48
C PRO A 623 -35.23 -5.09 -22.78
N ILE A 624 -33.95 -5.48 -22.93
CA ILE A 624 -33.16 -5.21 -24.13
C ILE A 624 -32.22 -6.39 -24.44
N PRO A 625 -31.77 -6.54 -25.69
CA PRO A 625 -30.81 -7.58 -26.05
C PRO A 625 -29.50 -7.50 -25.25
N PRO A 626 -28.91 -8.66 -24.87
CA PRO A 626 -27.60 -8.73 -24.24
C PRO A 626 -26.53 -7.98 -25.05
N ARG A 627 -25.89 -6.98 -24.43
CA ARG A 627 -24.83 -6.15 -25.02
C ARG A 627 -23.75 -5.82 -23.99
N GLY A 628 -22.56 -5.48 -24.47
CA GLY A 628 -21.41 -5.18 -23.62
C GLY A 628 -20.94 -6.40 -22.82
N ARG A 629 -20.09 -6.16 -21.81
CA ARG A 629 -19.59 -7.21 -20.92
C ARG A 629 -20.67 -7.84 -20.07
N ILE A 630 -21.63 -7.04 -19.57
CA ILE A 630 -22.77 -7.57 -18.81
C ILE A 630 -23.61 -8.49 -19.69
N GLY A 631 -23.88 -8.11 -20.93
CA GLY A 631 -24.54 -8.98 -21.89
C GLY A 631 -23.77 -10.29 -22.13
N SER A 632 -22.44 -10.24 -22.18
CA SER A 632 -21.64 -11.47 -22.30
C SER A 632 -21.79 -12.41 -21.11
N ILE A 633 -21.99 -11.90 -19.89
CA ILE A 633 -22.30 -12.72 -18.71
C ILE A 633 -23.64 -13.41 -18.90
N VAL A 634 -24.66 -12.66 -19.30
CA VAL A 634 -26.01 -13.19 -19.56
C VAL A 634 -25.96 -14.31 -20.60
N THR A 635 -25.27 -14.09 -21.73
CA THR A 635 -25.11 -15.12 -22.77
C THR A 635 -24.40 -16.37 -22.24
N ALA A 636 -23.31 -16.21 -21.48
CA ALA A 636 -22.58 -17.35 -20.94
C ALA A 636 -23.40 -18.19 -19.95
N GLU A 637 -24.25 -17.55 -19.13
CA GLU A 637 -25.16 -18.25 -18.21
C GLU A 637 -26.30 -18.98 -18.95
N LEU A 638 -26.79 -18.40 -20.05
CA LEU A 638 -27.76 -19.06 -20.92
C LEU A 638 -27.15 -20.26 -21.67
N ASP A 639 -25.84 -20.28 -21.85
CA ASP A 639 -25.10 -21.37 -22.50
C ASP A 639 -24.81 -22.56 -21.56
N ILE A 640 -25.19 -22.56 -20.28
CA ILE A 640 -24.92 -23.68 -19.34
C ILE A 640 -26.19 -24.28 -18.72
N GLY A 641 -27.11 -24.69 -19.59
CA GLY A 641 -28.45 -25.16 -19.25
C GLY A 641 -28.57 -26.39 -18.35
N ASP A 642 -27.57 -27.27 -18.36
CA ASP A 642 -27.65 -28.60 -17.74
C ASP A 642 -26.96 -28.67 -16.37
N SER A 643 -26.43 -27.53 -15.88
CA SER A 643 -25.94 -27.39 -14.51
C SER A 643 -26.91 -26.56 -13.68
N ALA A 644 -27.24 -27.02 -12.48
CA ALA A 644 -28.15 -26.33 -11.58
C ALA A 644 -27.41 -25.60 -10.46
N PRO A 645 -27.42 -24.26 -10.40
CA PRO A 645 -26.83 -23.53 -9.27
C PRO A 645 -27.47 -23.96 -7.96
N LEU A 646 -26.67 -24.57 -7.09
CA LEU A 646 -27.07 -25.04 -5.77
C LEU A 646 -26.78 -23.97 -4.72
N SER A 647 -25.64 -23.31 -4.83
CA SER A 647 -25.27 -22.19 -3.96
C SER A 647 -24.33 -21.23 -4.68
N ILE A 648 -24.38 -19.97 -4.28
CA ILE A 648 -23.53 -18.88 -4.75
C ILE A 648 -22.97 -18.21 -3.52
N GLU A 649 -21.67 -17.91 -3.48
CA GLU A 649 -20.99 -17.45 -2.27
C GLU A 649 -21.24 -18.43 -1.11
N TRP A 650 -20.95 -19.71 -1.31
CA TRP A 650 -21.12 -20.70 -0.25
C TRP A 650 -20.04 -20.56 0.81
N LYS A 651 -20.43 -20.32 2.07
CA LYS A 651 -19.50 -20.17 3.19
C LYS A 651 -18.94 -21.52 3.63
N ILE A 652 -17.62 -21.70 3.53
CA ILE A 652 -16.92 -22.85 4.09
C ILE A 652 -17.06 -22.80 5.62
N GLY A 653 -17.72 -23.81 6.18
CA GLY A 653 -18.03 -23.84 7.61
C GLY A 653 -19.31 -23.07 7.96
N ASN A 654 -20.38 -23.24 7.18
CA ASN A 654 -21.65 -22.56 7.46
C ASN A 654 -22.20 -22.87 8.87
N THR A 655 -21.93 -24.09 9.38
CA THR A 655 -22.35 -24.55 10.72
C THR A 655 -21.25 -24.48 11.79
N SER A 656 -19.98 -24.28 11.40
CA SER A 656 -18.81 -24.23 12.29
C SER A 656 -17.78 -23.30 11.68
N ASP A 657 -17.07 -22.45 12.44
CA ASP A 657 -16.20 -21.39 11.88
C ASP A 657 -15.13 -21.85 10.85
N HIS A 658 -14.93 -23.16 10.66
CA HIS A 658 -14.02 -23.77 9.70
C HIS A 658 -14.43 -25.21 9.34
N VAL A 659 -13.99 -25.70 8.18
CA VAL A 659 -14.00 -27.13 7.83
C VAL A 659 -12.62 -27.73 8.10
N GLN A 660 -12.57 -28.95 8.63
CA GLN A 660 -11.31 -29.67 8.84
C GLN A 660 -11.00 -30.57 7.64
N LEU A 661 -9.93 -30.25 6.91
CA LEU A 661 -9.44 -31.11 5.84
C LEU A 661 -8.41 -32.07 6.44
N ARG A 662 -8.77 -33.36 6.50
CA ARG A 662 -7.93 -34.40 7.09
C ARG A 662 -6.99 -34.97 6.02
N PRO A 663 -5.67 -35.02 6.28
CA PRO A 663 -4.76 -35.74 5.40
C PRO A 663 -5.09 -37.24 5.46
N THR A 664 -5.21 -37.87 4.31
CA THR A 664 -5.48 -39.31 4.22
C THR A 664 -4.18 -40.11 4.08
N PRO A 665 -4.19 -41.43 4.38
CA PRO A 665 -3.03 -42.30 4.21
C PRO A 665 -2.43 -42.27 2.79
N GLU A 666 -3.26 -41.99 1.79
CA GLU A 666 -2.89 -41.95 0.37
C GLU A 666 -2.07 -40.71 0.00
N ILE A 667 -2.13 -39.63 0.80
CA ILE A 667 -1.41 -38.36 0.58
C ILE A 667 -0.32 -38.13 1.65
N SER A 668 -0.44 -38.77 2.82
CA SER A 668 0.52 -38.56 3.92
C SER A 668 1.83 -39.31 3.70
N VAL A 669 2.92 -38.53 3.54
CA VAL A 669 4.28 -39.04 3.71
C VAL A 669 4.45 -39.46 5.18
N ARG A 670 5.14 -40.58 5.44
CA ARG A 670 5.31 -41.20 6.77
C ARG A 670 5.45 -40.17 7.92
N GLY A 671 4.39 -40.04 8.71
CA GLY A 671 4.29 -39.13 9.85
C GLY A 671 2.95 -38.42 9.81
N GLY A 672 2.04 -38.75 10.73
CA GLY A 672 0.69 -38.19 10.76
C GLY A 672 0.73 -36.67 10.71
N ILE A 673 0.10 -36.09 9.69
CA ILE A 673 -0.03 -34.64 9.53
C ILE A 673 -1.33 -34.24 10.24
N ASP A 674 -1.31 -33.12 10.96
CA ASP A 674 -2.52 -32.62 11.61
C ASP A 674 -3.54 -32.11 10.56
N PRO A 675 -4.86 -32.25 10.81
CA PRO A 675 -5.87 -31.67 9.95
C PRO A 675 -5.71 -30.16 9.81
N ILE A 676 -5.84 -29.64 8.59
CA ILE A 676 -5.86 -28.19 8.39
C ILE A 676 -7.29 -27.67 8.53
N ARG A 677 -7.43 -26.54 9.22
CA ARG A 677 -8.71 -25.84 9.36
C ARG A 677 -8.81 -24.79 8.26
N VAL A 678 -9.86 -24.87 7.45
CA VAL A 678 -10.07 -23.98 6.30
C VAL A 678 -11.36 -23.19 6.44
N ARG A 679 -11.31 -21.92 6.03
CA ARG A 679 -12.45 -21.00 5.91
C ARG A 679 -12.38 -20.26 4.58
N GLY A 680 -13.50 -19.73 4.12
CA GLY A 680 -13.59 -18.99 2.85
C GLY A 680 -14.98 -19.07 2.25
N TRP A 681 -15.08 -18.65 0.99
CA TRP A 681 -16.33 -18.58 0.24
C TRP A 681 -16.11 -19.23 -1.13
N ILE A 682 -16.98 -20.15 -1.52
CA ILE A 682 -16.97 -20.76 -2.85
C ILE A 682 -17.92 -19.96 -3.73
N ASP A 683 -17.41 -19.32 -4.79
CA ASP A 683 -18.20 -18.41 -5.60
C ASP A 683 -19.47 -19.06 -6.17
N ARG A 684 -19.36 -20.28 -6.72
CA ARG A 684 -20.53 -21.04 -7.19
C ARG A 684 -20.36 -22.55 -7.09
N VAL A 685 -21.40 -23.21 -6.61
CA VAL A 685 -21.54 -24.66 -6.57
C VAL A 685 -22.75 -25.07 -7.40
N ASP A 686 -22.52 -25.96 -8.36
CA ASP A 686 -23.54 -26.51 -9.24
C ASP A 686 -23.84 -27.96 -8.90
N PHE A 687 -25.11 -28.30 -8.92
CA PHE A 687 -25.61 -29.67 -8.94
C PHE A 687 -25.71 -30.15 -10.39
N LEU A 688 -25.23 -31.37 -10.65
CA LEU A 688 -25.21 -31.99 -11.98
C LEU A 688 -26.12 -33.22 -12.03
N PRO A 689 -26.76 -33.48 -13.18
CA PRO A 689 -27.58 -34.68 -13.36
C PRO A 689 -26.69 -35.91 -13.48
N ILE A 690 -27.11 -37.02 -12.88
CA ILE A 690 -26.53 -38.36 -13.04
C ILE A 690 -26.88 -38.90 -14.42
N GLU A 691 -28.13 -38.73 -14.83
CA GLU A 691 -28.59 -39.07 -16.17
C GLU A 691 -29.56 -37.98 -16.68
N LEU A 692 -29.12 -37.23 -17.69
CA LEU A 692 -29.89 -36.10 -18.22
C LEU A 692 -31.21 -36.54 -18.87
N ALA A 693 -31.21 -37.68 -19.57
CA ALA A 693 -32.38 -38.16 -20.31
C ALA A 693 -33.55 -38.56 -19.41
N SER A 694 -33.25 -39.08 -18.22
CA SER A 694 -34.24 -39.45 -17.21
C SER A 694 -34.46 -38.35 -16.17
N GLU A 695 -33.76 -37.22 -16.28
CA GLU A 695 -33.68 -36.17 -15.25
C GLU A 695 -33.39 -36.76 -13.85
N THR A 696 -32.50 -37.74 -13.79
CA THR A 696 -32.06 -38.33 -12.52
C THR A 696 -30.95 -37.48 -11.96
N TRP A 697 -31.19 -36.84 -10.82
CA TRP A 697 -30.23 -35.95 -10.15
C TRP A 697 -29.64 -36.58 -8.88
N ILE A 698 -30.39 -37.43 -8.20
CA ILE A 698 -30.01 -38.06 -6.92
C ILE A 698 -30.03 -39.58 -7.09
N ASP A 699 -28.98 -40.26 -6.61
CA ASP A 699 -28.94 -41.72 -6.42
C ASP A 699 -29.22 -42.04 -4.94
N ASP A 700 -30.43 -42.51 -4.65
CA ASP A 700 -30.84 -42.86 -3.29
C ASP A 700 -30.08 -44.06 -2.71
N GLU A 701 -29.50 -44.89 -3.57
CA GLU A 701 -28.65 -46.04 -3.19
C GLU A 701 -27.17 -45.64 -3.06
N GLY A 702 -26.85 -44.35 -3.22
CA GLY A 702 -25.52 -43.80 -3.00
C GLY A 702 -25.08 -43.84 -1.54
N SER A 703 -23.79 -43.66 -1.31
CA SER A 703 -23.18 -43.75 0.02
C SER A 703 -23.43 -42.48 0.86
N ASP A 704 -23.78 -42.61 2.15
CA ASP A 704 -24.03 -41.47 3.07
C ASP A 704 -22.77 -40.95 3.80
N SER A 705 -21.58 -41.31 3.31
CA SER A 705 -20.30 -40.94 3.91
C SER A 705 -19.55 -39.96 3.01
N VAL A 706 -18.64 -39.18 3.60
CA VAL A 706 -17.74 -38.27 2.85
C VAL A 706 -17.01 -39.06 1.76
N ALA A 707 -16.97 -38.50 0.54
CA ALA A 707 -16.28 -39.13 -0.58
C ALA A 707 -14.81 -39.43 -0.23
N PRO A 708 -14.32 -40.66 -0.47
CA PRO A 708 -12.91 -40.95 -0.30
C PRO A 708 -12.09 -40.26 -1.38
N ILE A 709 -10.85 -39.86 -1.07
CA ILE A 709 -9.94 -39.26 -2.05
C ILE A 709 -9.69 -40.19 -3.23
N ARG A 710 -9.61 -41.50 -2.99
CA ARG A 710 -9.61 -42.51 -4.04
C ARG A 710 -10.97 -43.19 -4.11
N VAL A 711 -11.81 -42.76 -5.03
CA VAL A 711 -13.14 -43.34 -5.27
C VAL A 711 -13.02 -44.72 -5.92
N THR A 712 -12.14 -44.88 -6.91
CA THR A 712 -11.96 -46.17 -7.60
C THR A 712 -11.47 -47.25 -6.66
N GLY A 713 -12.10 -48.43 -6.73
CA GLY A 713 -11.73 -49.57 -5.89
C GLY A 713 -12.22 -49.49 -4.43
N SER A 714 -12.79 -48.35 -4.00
CA SER A 714 -13.34 -48.19 -2.63
C SER A 714 -14.72 -48.84 -2.45
N GLY A 715 -15.48 -49.03 -3.54
CA GLY A 715 -16.88 -49.44 -3.49
C GLY A 715 -17.86 -48.31 -3.15
N TRP A 716 -17.38 -47.11 -2.87
CA TRP A 716 -18.18 -45.91 -2.60
C TRP A 716 -18.86 -45.42 -3.89
N ARG A 717 -20.10 -44.92 -3.76
CA ARG A 717 -20.88 -44.36 -4.87
C ARG A 717 -21.50 -43.01 -4.49
N PRO A 718 -21.47 -42.00 -5.38
CA PRO A 718 -22.04 -40.70 -5.09
C PRO A 718 -23.56 -40.74 -5.04
N ARG A 719 -24.15 -40.03 -4.08
CA ARG A 719 -25.59 -39.69 -4.09
C ARG A 719 -25.87 -38.50 -5.00
N ARG A 720 -24.99 -37.50 -4.98
CA ARG A 720 -25.08 -36.27 -5.81
C ARG A 720 -23.78 -36.00 -6.52
N LEU A 721 -23.88 -35.49 -7.76
CA LEU A 721 -22.75 -35.07 -8.56
C LEU A 721 -22.63 -33.55 -8.52
N ILE A 722 -21.47 -33.04 -8.13
CA ILE A 722 -21.25 -31.63 -7.87
C ILE A 722 -20.17 -31.08 -8.81
N ALA A 723 -20.37 -29.83 -9.24
CA ALA A 723 -19.37 -29.04 -9.93
C ALA A 723 -19.07 -27.75 -9.16
N ILE A 724 -17.79 -27.37 -9.08
CA ILE A 724 -17.37 -26.13 -8.44
C ILE A 724 -16.85 -25.16 -9.48
N ARG A 725 -17.33 -23.92 -9.42
CA ARG A 725 -16.89 -22.82 -10.28
C ARG A 725 -16.40 -21.67 -9.43
N ASP A 726 -15.13 -21.34 -9.60
CA ASP A 726 -14.54 -20.12 -9.05
C ASP A 726 -14.58 -19.03 -10.12
N LEU A 727 -14.94 -17.81 -9.76
CA LEU A 727 -15.05 -16.70 -10.68
C LEU A 727 -13.73 -15.94 -10.75
N LYS A 728 -13.37 -15.53 -11.96
CA LYS A 728 -12.22 -14.67 -12.21
C LYS A 728 -12.55 -13.66 -13.30
N THR A 729 -12.17 -12.42 -13.09
CA THR A 729 -12.24 -11.40 -14.12
C THR A 729 -10.99 -11.37 -14.98
N SER A 730 -11.17 -11.15 -16.28
CA SER A 730 -10.10 -11.02 -17.26
C SER A 730 -10.37 -9.87 -18.21
N GLU A 731 -9.39 -8.99 -18.33
CA GLU A 731 -9.28 -7.99 -19.39
C GLU A 731 -8.57 -8.56 -20.65
N GLU A 732 -7.91 -9.71 -20.51
CA GLU A 732 -7.16 -10.37 -21.58
C GLU A 732 -8.03 -11.28 -22.46
N SER A 733 -7.59 -11.50 -23.71
CA SER A 733 -8.28 -12.33 -24.70
C SER A 733 -8.11 -13.84 -24.48
N SER A 734 -7.10 -14.29 -23.72
CA SER A 734 -6.75 -15.71 -23.57
C SER A 734 -7.38 -16.38 -22.33
N LEU A 735 -8.72 -16.38 -22.26
CA LEU A 735 -9.50 -16.87 -21.10
C LEU A 735 -9.05 -18.26 -20.59
N ARG A 736 -8.73 -19.16 -21.51
CA ARG A 736 -8.30 -20.54 -21.23
C ARG A 736 -7.05 -20.63 -20.35
N ASN A 737 -6.10 -19.69 -20.48
CA ASN A 737 -4.87 -19.71 -19.66
C ASN A 737 -5.18 -19.45 -18.19
N ARG A 738 -6.18 -18.60 -17.89
CA ARG A 738 -6.59 -18.34 -16.50
C ARG A 738 -7.18 -19.58 -15.85
N HIS A 739 -7.96 -20.36 -16.60
CA HIS A 739 -8.48 -21.64 -16.14
C HIS A 739 -7.35 -22.62 -15.81
N TYR A 740 -6.33 -22.73 -16.66
CA TYR A 740 -5.18 -23.62 -16.42
C TYR A 740 -4.35 -23.18 -15.21
N THR A 741 -4.16 -21.88 -15.04
CA THR A 741 -3.51 -21.32 -13.85
C THR A 741 -4.28 -21.70 -12.58
N GLY A 742 -5.61 -21.58 -12.60
CA GLY A 742 -6.46 -21.91 -11.45
C GLY A 742 -6.45 -23.39 -11.07
N LEU A 743 -6.28 -24.28 -12.05
CA LEU A 743 -6.22 -25.72 -11.83
C LEU A 743 -4.84 -26.24 -11.40
N LEU A 744 -3.77 -25.67 -11.98
CA LEU A 744 -2.43 -26.25 -11.91
C LEU A 744 -1.46 -25.45 -11.04
N GLU A 745 -1.74 -24.18 -10.76
CA GLU A 745 -0.87 -23.29 -9.99
C GLU A 745 -1.51 -22.73 -8.72
N GLU A 746 -2.82 -22.91 -8.54
CA GLU A 746 -3.59 -22.39 -7.40
C GLU A 746 -4.24 -23.54 -6.62
N LEU A 747 -4.28 -23.42 -5.29
CA LEU A 747 -4.90 -24.44 -4.42
C LEU A 747 -6.41 -24.26 -4.26
N GLN A 748 -6.97 -23.15 -4.76
CA GLN A 748 -8.32 -22.70 -4.46
C GLN A 748 -9.39 -23.72 -4.85
N LEU A 749 -9.36 -24.22 -6.09
CA LEU A 749 -10.33 -25.22 -6.56
C LEU A 749 -10.23 -26.56 -5.82
N ALA A 750 -9.01 -27.01 -5.50
CA ALA A 750 -8.77 -28.24 -4.76
C ALA A 750 -9.34 -28.16 -3.33
N ILE A 751 -9.08 -27.03 -2.66
CA ILE A 751 -9.59 -26.75 -1.32
C ILE A 751 -11.12 -26.67 -1.33
N TYR A 752 -11.70 -25.98 -2.32
CA TYR A 752 -13.15 -25.86 -2.46
C TYR A 752 -13.82 -27.21 -2.68
N ALA A 753 -13.27 -28.03 -3.58
CA ALA A 753 -13.75 -29.39 -3.83
C ALA A 753 -13.78 -30.22 -2.55
N ARG A 754 -12.64 -30.27 -1.84
CA ARG A 754 -12.57 -31.07 -0.62
C ARG A 754 -13.42 -30.52 0.51
N ALA A 755 -13.46 -29.20 0.69
CA ALA A 755 -14.27 -28.56 1.72
C ALA A 755 -15.77 -28.83 1.52
N TRP A 756 -16.24 -28.87 0.26
CA TRP A 756 -17.61 -29.22 -0.05
C TRP A 756 -17.93 -30.68 0.32
N GLU A 757 -17.09 -31.64 -0.11
CA GLU A 757 -17.28 -33.06 0.18
C GLU A 757 -17.28 -33.37 1.69
N GLU A 758 -16.41 -32.72 2.46
CA GLU A 758 -16.36 -32.89 3.92
C GLU A 758 -17.59 -32.30 4.62
N ALA A 759 -18.17 -31.23 4.07
CA ALA A 759 -19.39 -30.62 4.60
C ALA A 759 -20.67 -31.37 4.20
N HIS A 760 -20.65 -32.10 3.08
CA HIS A 760 -21.80 -32.78 2.49
C HIS A 760 -21.52 -34.28 2.22
N PRO A 761 -21.62 -35.14 3.24
CA PRO A 761 -21.51 -36.59 3.04
C PRO A 761 -22.47 -37.09 1.96
N GLY A 762 -21.95 -37.91 1.04
CA GLY A 762 -22.67 -38.41 -0.14
C GLY A 762 -22.53 -37.57 -1.42
N ASP A 763 -21.98 -36.37 -1.33
CA ASP A 763 -21.63 -35.58 -2.51
C ASP A 763 -20.26 -35.97 -3.06
N LEU A 764 -20.13 -35.97 -4.38
CA LEU A 764 -18.85 -36.08 -5.07
C LEU A 764 -18.65 -34.90 -6.01
N VAL A 765 -17.52 -34.21 -5.85
CA VAL A 765 -17.14 -33.15 -6.78
C VAL A 765 -16.49 -33.81 -8.00
N ILE A 766 -17.24 -33.88 -9.10
CA ILE A 766 -16.79 -34.51 -10.35
C ILE A 766 -16.22 -33.51 -11.36
N ALA A 767 -16.42 -32.21 -11.11
CA ALA A 767 -15.91 -31.14 -11.94
C ALA A 767 -15.47 -29.94 -11.10
N ALA A 768 -14.36 -29.31 -11.47
CA ALA A 768 -13.94 -28.05 -10.88
C ALA A 768 -13.34 -27.14 -11.95
N GLY A 769 -13.56 -25.83 -11.87
CA GLY A 769 -13.00 -24.94 -12.86
C GLY A 769 -13.23 -23.46 -12.62
N ILE A 770 -12.86 -22.67 -13.63
CA ILE A 770 -12.89 -21.20 -13.55
C ILE A 770 -13.94 -20.67 -14.53
N SER A 771 -14.87 -19.88 -14.01
CA SER A 771 -15.73 -19.02 -14.81
C SER A 771 -14.99 -17.71 -15.06
N VAL A 772 -14.55 -17.49 -16.30
CA VAL A 772 -13.84 -16.25 -16.65
C VAL A 772 -14.85 -15.23 -17.13
N ILE A 773 -14.95 -14.10 -16.44
CA ILE A 773 -15.83 -12.99 -16.78
C ILE A 773 -15.01 -11.87 -17.42
N GLY A 774 -15.41 -11.41 -18.61
CA GLY A 774 -14.65 -10.40 -19.34
C GLY A 774 -15.38 -9.87 -20.56
N HIS A 775 -14.63 -9.46 -21.58
CA HIS A 775 -15.20 -9.11 -22.90
C HIS A 775 -15.98 -10.25 -23.54
N LYS A 776 -15.49 -11.48 -23.34
CA LYS A 776 -16.20 -12.71 -23.60
C LYS A 776 -16.16 -13.50 -22.30
N SER A 777 -17.32 -13.80 -21.75
CA SER A 777 -17.45 -14.65 -20.58
C SER A 777 -17.54 -16.12 -21.03
N GLU A 778 -16.85 -17.01 -20.32
CA GLU A 778 -16.85 -18.44 -20.64
C GLU A 778 -16.65 -19.25 -19.37
N HIS A 779 -17.45 -20.32 -19.21
CA HIS A 779 -17.39 -21.21 -18.06
C HIS A 779 -16.55 -22.43 -18.39
N PHE A 780 -15.38 -22.57 -17.77
CA PHE A 780 -14.51 -23.73 -17.95
C PHE A 780 -14.65 -24.72 -16.79
N LEU A 781 -14.67 -26.01 -17.09
CA LEU A 781 -14.66 -27.10 -16.11
C LEU A 781 -13.65 -28.17 -16.50
N GLU A 782 -12.86 -28.64 -15.54
CA GLU A 782 -12.08 -29.87 -15.66
C GLU A 782 -12.91 -31.04 -15.14
N LEU A 783 -13.12 -32.05 -15.98
CA LEU A 783 -13.94 -33.22 -15.65
C LEU A 783 -13.11 -34.42 -15.22
N SER A 784 -13.67 -35.19 -14.28
CA SER A 784 -13.04 -36.39 -13.76
C SER A 784 -13.08 -37.51 -14.79
N SER A 785 -11.92 -38.09 -15.11
CA SER A 785 -11.79 -39.17 -16.09
C SER A 785 -12.40 -40.51 -15.65
N LEU A 786 -12.92 -40.63 -14.41
CA LEU A 786 -13.55 -41.87 -13.92
C LEU A 786 -14.99 -42.04 -14.37
N PHE A 787 -15.66 -40.96 -14.76
CA PHE A 787 -17.03 -40.99 -15.22
C PHE A 787 -17.04 -40.88 -16.74
N ASP A 788 -16.60 -41.96 -17.40
CA ASP A 788 -16.44 -42.05 -18.86
C ASP A 788 -17.77 -42.03 -19.65
N SER A 789 -18.93 -41.76 -19.01
CA SER A 789 -20.21 -41.85 -19.73
C SER A 789 -21.48 -41.14 -19.20
N PRO A 790 -21.60 -40.47 -18.03
CA PRO A 790 -22.86 -39.79 -17.69
C PRO A 790 -23.02 -38.40 -18.33
N CYS A 791 -21.92 -37.80 -18.79
CA CYS A 791 -21.88 -36.39 -19.20
C CYS A 791 -21.62 -36.14 -20.69
N SER A 792 -21.63 -37.16 -21.56
CA SER A 792 -21.44 -36.95 -22.99
C SER A 792 -22.65 -36.21 -23.58
N GLY A 793 -22.48 -34.92 -23.87
CA GLY A 793 -23.53 -34.06 -24.43
C GLY A 793 -24.27 -33.17 -23.43
N ILE A 794 -23.87 -33.14 -22.15
CA ILE A 794 -24.42 -32.16 -21.20
C ILE A 794 -23.79 -30.79 -21.41
N ASN A 795 -24.62 -29.76 -21.41
CA ASN A 795 -24.22 -28.38 -21.60
C ASN A 795 -23.91 -27.70 -20.27
N ILE A 796 -22.68 -27.87 -19.81
CA ILE A 796 -22.16 -27.32 -18.53
C ILE A 796 -20.96 -26.37 -18.74
N GLY A 797 -20.76 -25.93 -19.98
CA GLY A 797 -19.65 -25.06 -20.39
C GLY A 797 -18.51 -25.81 -21.07
N THR A 798 -17.37 -25.13 -21.24
CA THR A 798 -16.20 -25.65 -21.93
C THR A 798 -15.45 -26.66 -21.05
N GLN A 799 -15.53 -27.93 -21.42
CA GLN A 799 -14.92 -29.03 -20.68
C GLN A 799 -13.43 -29.22 -21.04
N THR A 800 -12.64 -29.62 -20.04
CA THR A 800 -11.21 -29.91 -20.15
C THR A 800 -10.85 -31.20 -19.40
N THR A 801 -9.73 -31.82 -19.77
CA THR A 801 -9.23 -33.10 -19.20
C THR A 801 -7.70 -33.08 -18.97
N ILE A 802 -7.17 -31.91 -18.63
CA ILE A 802 -5.72 -31.64 -18.57
C ILE A 802 -5.05 -32.33 -17.40
N THR A 803 -5.72 -32.40 -16.27
CA THR A 803 -5.18 -33.02 -15.05
C THR A 803 -4.96 -34.52 -15.26
N SER A 804 -5.84 -35.16 -16.05
CA SER A 804 -5.74 -36.58 -16.40
C SER A 804 -4.45 -36.93 -17.16
N GLY A 805 -3.89 -36.01 -17.94
CA GLY A 805 -2.64 -36.25 -18.68
C GLY A 805 -1.36 -35.97 -17.87
N LEU A 806 -1.50 -35.34 -16.69
CA LEU A 806 -0.38 -34.80 -15.92
C LEU A 806 -0.21 -35.47 -14.57
N HIS A 807 -1.29 -35.63 -13.79
CA HIS A 807 -1.24 -36.08 -12.40
C HIS A 807 -1.46 -37.60 -12.28
N ARG A 808 -0.95 -38.21 -11.21
CA ARG A 808 -1.27 -39.58 -10.75
C ARG A 808 -1.06 -39.74 -9.24
N PHE A 809 -1.67 -40.75 -8.63
CA PHE A 809 -1.29 -41.17 -7.28
C PHE A 809 0.10 -41.83 -7.28
N MET A 810 0.77 -41.85 -6.12
CA MET A 810 2.16 -42.34 -6.00
C MET A 810 2.30 -43.85 -6.24
N ASP A 811 1.27 -44.60 -5.92
CA ASP A 811 1.15 -46.06 -6.04
C ASP A 811 0.36 -46.48 -7.30
N GLU A 812 -0.05 -45.53 -8.15
CA GLU A 812 -0.66 -45.82 -9.44
C GLU A 812 0.39 -46.28 -10.47
N ASP A 813 0.09 -47.40 -11.13
CA ASP A 813 0.77 -47.86 -12.33
C ASP A 813 0.41 -46.97 -13.56
N GLU A 814 0.82 -47.35 -14.78
CA GLU A 814 0.48 -46.62 -16.02
C GLU A 814 -1.03 -46.58 -16.35
N LYS A 815 -1.89 -47.28 -15.59
CA LYS A 815 -3.35 -47.29 -15.75
C LYS A 815 -3.99 -46.38 -14.71
N ALA A 816 -4.86 -45.49 -15.18
CA ALA A 816 -5.38 -44.35 -14.41
C ALA A 816 -6.50 -44.73 -13.43
N ASP A 817 -6.38 -44.29 -12.17
CA ASP A 817 -7.53 -43.85 -11.36
C ASP A 817 -7.53 -42.30 -11.33
N SER A 818 -8.68 -41.63 -11.12
CA SER A 818 -8.76 -40.15 -11.25
C SER A 818 -8.49 -39.38 -9.95
N ILE A 819 -8.31 -38.07 -10.14
CA ILE A 819 -7.60 -37.14 -9.27
C ILE A 819 -8.42 -35.87 -9.02
N ILE A 820 -9.73 -35.81 -9.31
CA ILE A 820 -10.48 -34.57 -8.98
C ILE A 820 -10.66 -34.41 -7.48
N SER A 821 -10.91 -35.51 -6.77
CA SER A 821 -10.84 -35.59 -5.30
C SER A 821 -9.41 -35.42 -4.74
N GLY A 822 -8.43 -35.15 -5.60
CA GLY A 822 -7.01 -34.97 -5.28
C GLY A 822 -6.29 -33.95 -6.16
N LEU A 823 -6.98 -32.91 -6.66
CA LEU A 823 -6.34 -31.78 -7.34
C LEU A 823 -5.16 -31.33 -6.45
N GLY A 824 -3.95 -31.47 -7.00
CA GLY A 824 -2.71 -31.71 -6.27
C GLY A 824 -2.59 -30.97 -4.95
N TRP A 825 -2.78 -31.68 -3.85
CA TRP A 825 -2.14 -31.28 -2.61
C TRP A 825 -0.64 -31.40 -2.85
N PRO A 826 0.15 -30.31 -2.73
CA PRO A 826 1.59 -30.38 -2.89
C PRO A 826 2.12 -31.42 -1.90
N ASN A 827 2.62 -32.53 -2.45
CA ASN A 827 3.14 -33.63 -1.66
C ASN A 827 4.35 -33.14 -0.86
N GLY A 828 4.14 -32.95 0.43
CA GLY A 828 5.18 -32.72 1.43
C GLY A 828 5.34 -31.27 1.88
N SER A 829 4.41 -30.75 2.69
CA SER A 829 4.66 -30.17 4.03
C SER A 829 3.34 -29.62 4.62
N PRO A 830 3.11 -29.74 5.95
CA PRO A 830 2.11 -28.96 6.67
C PRO A 830 2.38 -27.44 6.63
#